data_AF-A0A9P8HRH5-F1
#
_entry.id   AF-A0A9P8HRH5-F1
#
_cell.length_a   1.000
_cell.length_b   1.000
_cell.length_c   1.000
_cell.angle_alpha   90.00
_cell.angle_beta   90.00
_cell.angle_gamma   90.00
#
_symmetry.space_group_name_H-M   'P 1'
#
loop_
_entity.id
_entity.type
_entity.pdbx_description
1 polymer ?
#
loop_
_entity_poly.entity_id
_entity_poly.type
_entity_poly.pdbx_seq_one_letter_code
_entity_poly.pdbx_strand_id
1 'polypeptide(L)'
;MSTMKALNYVGPYKVKVEDIEKPKLEHPDDIIVKVTTAAICGSDLHMYEGRTSAEPGITFGHENMGIVEELGQGVTLLKKGDRVVMPFNVADGRCRNCEEGKTAFCTGVNPGFAGGAYGYVAMGPYRGGQAQYIRIPYADFNALKLPPGKEHEADFILLADIFPTGWHGVEISGFQPGESIAVFGAGSATLRGASNVYVVDRVPERLAVAKSINCIAIDFTKGDAVDQIIAHNGGMVDRSVDAVGYQAVDPNGSSERPNIIIENMIRVTRACGGLGIPGLYVPSDPGAPDSNSAKGIISLSFGKLFEKGLSLSTGQCNVKKYNRYLRDMIIAGKAKPSFVISHEISLGDAEVAYEKFDKREGGYTNAFRPAFRVVHSYMYLKFSAYGIKPTSPPGRSEKVEFSSSSPHGSSKFVKIAAGIAIVGAGVGAYSVFTKSNTPDKPIYGSNADFKKALRELQEKLGDDQVSTDESDLQQHGYSEWSSVNAERLPVAIAYPRSTEDVSEIAKICHKYRLPMNPYSGGSSLEANFAAPYGGVTIDFMAMDQVIALHEEDMDVVVQPSIQWQELNQKLEHTNLFFPVDPGPSAKIGGMVGTNCSGTNAMHYGTMKDWVINLTVVLADGRIVKTRRRPRKTSAGYNLTGLFVGSEGTLGLVTEITLKLSPIPENTRVGVVTFSDIGKAATAASKMIRRGIPVQCMELMDDVQMSVVNRAGGTSRVWKELPTLFFKFSGTKGQVADSINQTKETIQPFADTFEFAKDDDEAHTLWSARKEALWSMIALGDEGSSVWTTDVAVPISSLREIIETSKKDIDGLGFFAGVIGHIGDGNFHGFILHNRNDPEEQKRVEQCVHNMVERALEMDGSCTGEHGIGMGKKEFLLRELGNDTVDVMRNLKLALDPHWLMNPGKIFDFKIRHIPLHKIL
;
A
#
# COMPACT_ATOMS: atom_id res chain seq x y z
N MET A 1 35.17 -37.86 -17.44
CA MET A 1 34.31 -36.75 -16.99
C MET A 1 35.18 -35.54 -16.75
N SER A 2 34.75 -34.33 -17.12
CA SER A 2 35.51 -33.11 -16.79
C SER A 2 35.39 -32.84 -15.30
N THR A 3 36.52 -32.72 -14.60
CA THR A 3 36.55 -32.35 -13.18
C THR A 3 36.80 -30.85 -13.01
N MET A 4 36.58 -30.34 -11.80
CA MET A 4 36.89 -28.99 -11.37
C MET A 4 37.30 -28.99 -9.89
N LYS A 5 38.08 -28.00 -9.46
CA LYS A 5 38.38 -27.79 -8.05
C LYS A 5 37.23 -27.08 -7.31
N ALA A 6 36.91 -27.56 -6.12
CA ALA A 6 35.94 -26.93 -5.22
C ALA A 6 36.30 -27.17 -3.75
N LEU A 7 35.92 -26.24 -2.87
CA LEU A 7 36.09 -26.39 -1.43
C LEU A 7 34.89 -27.15 -0.85
N ASN A 8 35.14 -28.35 -0.32
CA ASN A 8 34.12 -29.18 0.28
C ASN A 8 34.31 -29.29 1.79
N TYR A 9 33.20 -29.39 2.50
CA TYR A 9 33.16 -29.78 3.90
C TYR A 9 33.56 -31.25 4.06
N VAL A 10 34.49 -31.52 4.98
CA VAL A 10 34.95 -32.87 5.32
C VAL A 10 34.48 -33.28 6.72
N GLY A 11 34.32 -32.31 7.61
CA GLY A 11 33.85 -32.49 8.99
C GLY A 11 34.13 -31.23 9.83
N PRO A 12 33.82 -31.26 11.13
CA PRO A 12 34.04 -30.11 12.00
C PRO A 12 35.50 -29.64 11.97
N TYR A 13 35.67 -28.33 11.81
CA TYR A 13 36.92 -27.59 11.62
C TYR A 13 37.77 -28.06 10.42
N LYS A 14 37.14 -28.73 9.45
CA LYS A 14 37.85 -29.34 8.32
C LYS A 14 37.10 -29.18 6.99
N VAL A 15 37.68 -28.36 6.12
CA VAL A 15 37.31 -28.22 4.71
C VAL A 15 38.50 -28.60 3.85
N LYS A 16 38.25 -29.01 2.60
CA LYS A 16 39.32 -29.40 1.67
C LYS A 16 39.01 -29.02 0.23
N VAL A 17 40.03 -28.57 -0.50
CA VAL A 17 39.93 -28.32 -1.94
C VAL A 17 40.14 -29.63 -2.68
N GLU A 18 39.10 -30.08 -3.36
CA GLU A 18 39.09 -31.38 -4.04
C GLU A 18 38.65 -31.25 -5.49
N ASP A 19 39.10 -32.20 -6.32
CA ASP A 19 38.61 -32.34 -7.69
C ASP A 19 37.24 -33.05 -7.66
N ILE A 20 36.19 -32.34 -8.06
CA ILE A 20 34.82 -32.85 -8.17
C ILE A 20 34.33 -32.79 -9.62
N GLU A 21 33.24 -33.48 -9.93
CA GLU A 21 32.64 -33.40 -11.27
C GLU A 21 32.18 -31.96 -11.57
N LYS A 22 32.51 -31.46 -12.77
CA LYS A 22 32.02 -30.18 -13.26
C LYS A 22 30.48 -30.22 -13.39
N PRO A 23 29.74 -29.21 -12.90
CA PRO A 23 28.29 -29.19 -12.99
C PRO A 23 27.82 -29.19 -14.45
N LYS A 24 26.64 -29.76 -14.67
CA LYS A 24 25.93 -29.79 -15.95
C LYS A 24 24.60 -29.07 -15.79
N LEU A 25 24.01 -28.64 -16.89
CA LEU A 25 22.62 -28.16 -16.89
C LEU A 25 21.69 -29.33 -16.53
N GLU A 26 20.79 -29.13 -15.57
CA GLU A 26 19.78 -30.15 -15.21
C GLU A 26 18.37 -29.72 -15.63
N HIS A 27 18.16 -28.42 -15.88
CA HIS A 27 16.90 -27.85 -16.31
C HIS A 27 17.09 -26.79 -17.42
N PRO A 28 16.12 -26.59 -18.34
CA PRO A 28 16.14 -25.53 -19.35
C PRO A 28 16.39 -24.12 -18.82
N ASP A 29 15.99 -23.83 -17.59
CA ASP A 29 16.12 -22.51 -16.95
C ASP A 29 17.47 -22.34 -16.20
N ASP A 30 18.37 -23.33 -16.29
CA ASP A 30 19.67 -23.29 -15.62
C ASP A 30 20.72 -22.56 -16.47
N ILE A 31 21.75 -22.03 -15.80
CA ILE A 31 23.02 -21.64 -16.42
C ILE A 31 24.20 -22.29 -15.69
N ILE A 32 25.32 -22.45 -16.40
CA ILE A 32 26.62 -22.71 -15.77
C ILE A 32 27.43 -21.42 -15.74
N VAL A 33 27.86 -21.01 -14.55
CA VAL A 33 28.69 -19.84 -14.32
C VAL A 33 30.10 -20.28 -14.00
N LYS A 34 31.08 -19.73 -14.72
CA LYS A 34 32.49 -19.77 -14.34
C LYS A 34 32.72 -18.75 -13.24
N VAL A 35 32.94 -19.22 -12.02
CA VAL A 35 33.07 -18.36 -10.83
C VAL A 35 34.33 -17.49 -10.98
N THR A 36 34.17 -16.18 -10.86
CA THR A 36 35.30 -15.24 -10.78
C THR A 36 35.64 -14.94 -9.34
N THR A 37 34.63 -14.76 -8.50
CA THR A 37 34.76 -14.36 -7.09
C THR A 37 33.71 -15.05 -6.23
N ALA A 38 34.11 -15.48 -5.03
CA ALA A 38 33.22 -16.03 -4.01
C ALA A 38 33.67 -15.58 -2.62
N ALA A 39 32.72 -15.39 -1.71
CA ALA A 39 32.99 -15.06 -0.31
C ALA A 39 33.01 -16.27 0.61
N ILE A 40 33.61 -16.03 1.76
CA ILE A 40 33.44 -16.74 3.01
C ILE A 40 32.58 -15.82 3.88
N CYS A 41 31.46 -16.32 4.36
CA CYS A 41 30.56 -15.58 5.24
C CYS A 41 30.69 -16.09 6.69
N GLY A 42 30.33 -15.24 7.67
CA GLY A 42 30.22 -15.68 9.07
C GLY A 42 29.27 -16.85 9.26
N SER A 43 28.21 -16.95 8.46
CA SER A 43 27.27 -18.08 8.50
C SER A 43 27.92 -19.41 8.10
N ASP A 44 28.97 -19.41 7.27
CA ASP A 44 29.71 -20.63 6.93
C ASP A 44 30.42 -21.22 8.15
N LEU A 45 30.78 -20.40 9.15
CA LEU A 45 31.44 -20.88 10.36
C LEU A 45 30.53 -21.80 11.17
N HIS A 46 29.22 -21.61 11.16
CA HIS A 46 28.30 -22.53 11.83
C HIS A 46 28.37 -23.95 11.23
N MET A 47 28.57 -24.07 9.90
CA MET A 47 28.81 -25.37 9.27
C MET A 47 30.23 -25.86 9.55
N TYR A 48 31.23 -24.99 9.39
CA TYR A 48 32.65 -25.32 9.62
C TYR A 48 32.88 -25.83 11.04
N GLU A 49 32.37 -25.17 12.07
CA GLU A 49 32.51 -25.52 13.49
C GLU A 49 31.72 -26.80 13.88
N GLY A 50 30.87 -27.33 12.98
CA GLY A 50 30.02 -28.49 13.25
C GLY A 50 28.76 -28.16 14.06
N ARG A 51 28.28 -26.91 14.03
CA ARG A 51 27.09 -26.43 14.76
C ARG A 51 25.78 -26.62 13.98
N THR A 52 25.83 -27.36 12.89
CA THR A 52 24.70 -27.65 12.02
C THR A 52 24.72 -29.11 11.62
N SER A 53 23.66 -29.59 10.97
CA SER A 53 23.58 -30.96 10.45
C SER A 53 24.30 -31.14 9.09
N ALA A 54 25.43 -30.45 8.89
CA ALA A 54 26.16 -30.49 7.62
C ALA A 54 26.87 -31.84 7.47
N GLU A 55 26.71 -32.47 6.30
CA GLU A 55 27.31 -33.77 5.98
C GLU A 55 28.55 -33.59 5.07
N PRO A 56 29.57 -34.47 5.18
CA PRO A 56 30.74 -34.42 4.31
C PRO A 56 30.37 -34.45 2.81
N GLY A 57 31.07 -33.63 2.01
CA GLY A 57 30.87 -33.54 0.56
C GLY A 57 30.05 -32.34 0.08
N ILE A 58 29.48 -31.54 0.99
CA ILE A 58 28.85 -30.25 0.63
C ILE A 58 29.92 -29.26 0.16
N THR A 59 29.73 -28.67 -1.01
CA THR A 59 30.57 -27.56 -1.51
C THR A 59 30.13 -26.24 -0.88
N PHE A 60 31.06 -25.51 -0.25
CA PHE A 60 30.80 -24.23 0.43
C PHE A 60 30.66 -23.04 -0.53
N GLY A 61 30.15 -21.92 0.00
CA GLY A 61 30.13 -20.61 -0.67
C GLY A 61 28.76 -20.19 -1.20
N HIS A 62 27.92 -19.62 -0.34
CA HIS A 62 26.64 -19.06 -0.77
C HIS A 62 26.77 -17.70 -1.46
N GLU A 63 27.87 -16.98 -1.23
CA GLU A 63 28.15 -15.72 -1.90
C GLU A 63 29.04 -15.92 -3.12
N ASN A 64 28.49 -15.74 -4.33
CA ASN A 64 29.22 -16.02 -5.56
C ASN A 64 28.84 -15.09 -6.72
N MET A 65 29.82 -14.86 -7.61
CA MET A 65 29.64 -14.17 -8.88
C MET A 65 30.59 -14.70 -9.95
N GLY A 66 30.26 -14.48 -11.21
CA GLY A 66 31.10 -14.95 -12.30
C GLY A 66 30.60 -14.60 -13.69
N ILE A 67 31.06 -15.40 -14.66
CA ILE A 67 30.76 -15.22 -16.08
C ILE A 67 29.92 -16.41 -16.56
N VAL A 68 28.81 -16.13 -17.25
CA VAL A 68 27.97 -17.17 -17.87
C VAL A 68 28.76 -17.93 -18.93
N GLU A 69 28.95 -19.24 -18.76
CA GLU A 69 29.71 -20.12 -19.65
C GLU A 69 28.78 -20.95 -20.57
N GLU A 70 27.65 -21.40 -20.03
CA GLU A 70 26.67 -22.27 -20.70
C GLU A 70 25.25 -21.85 -20.27
N LEU A 71 24.28 -21.99 -21.17
CA LEU A 71 22.88 -21.61 -20.95
C LEU A 71 21.96 -22.76 -21.32
N GLY A 72 20.94 -23.00 -20.49
CA GLY A 72 19.80 -23.81 -20.85
C GLY A 72 18.89 -23.10 -21.86
N GLN A 73 18.12 -23.89 -22.60
CA GLN A 73 17.24 -23.41 -23.68
C GLN A 73 16.09 -22.50 -23.23
N GLY A 74 15.76 -22.48 -21.93
CA GLY A 74 14.70 -21.65 -21.34
C GLY A 74 15.19 -20.30 -20.84
N VAL A 75 16.51 -20.04 -20.87
CA VAL A 75 17.10 -18.78 -20.41
C VAL A 75 16.99 -17.73 -21.52
N THR A 76 16.33 -16.61 -21.22
CA THR A 76 15.99 -15.58 -22.21
C THR A 76 16.61 -14.21 -21.93
N LEU A 77 16.99 -13.91 -20.68
CA LEU A 77 17.49 -12.58 -20.29
C LEU A 77 19.02 -12.48 -20.28
N LEU A 78 19.71 -13.63 -20.32
CA LEU A 78 21.16 -13.73 -20.22
C LEU A 78 21.78 -14.30 -21.50
N LYS A 79 23.07 -14.03 -21.70
CA LYS A 79 23.87 -14.63 -22.78
C LYS A 79 25.24 -15.08 -22.28
N LYS A 80 25.88 -15.97 -23.02
CA LYS A 80 27.26 -16.40 -22.75
C LYS A 80 28.18 -15.19 -22.70
N GLY A 81 29.04 -15.13 -21.68
CA GLY A 81 29.94 -14.02 -21.43
C GLY A 81 29.36 -12.90 -20.54
N ASP A 82 28.07 -12.92 -20.21
CA ASP A 82 27.51 -11.96 -19.25
C ASP A 82 28.15 -12.15 -17.87
N ARG A 83 28.42 -11.04 -17.18
CA ARG A 83 28.84 -11.04 -15.77
C ARG A 83 27.59 -11.03 -14.89
N VAL A 84 27.55 -11.90 -13.89
CA VAL A 84 26.41 -12.07 -13.00
C VAL A 84 26.85 -12.24 -11.55
N VAL A 85 26.10 -11.65 -10.62
CA VAL A 85 26.17 -11.96 -9.18
C VAL A 85 24.88 -12.66 -8.76
N MET A 86 25.02 -13.66 -7.92
CA MET A 86 23.89 -14.48 -7.48
C MET A 86 23.54 -14.10 -6.03
N PRO A 87 22.26 -13.91 -5.70
CA PRO A 87 21.85 -13.85 -4.30
C PRO A 87 22.25 -15.15 -3.58
N PHE A 88 22.54 -15.09 -2.28
CA PHE A 88 22.84 -16.30 -1.52
C PHE A 88 21.67 -17.29 -1.48
N ASN A 89 20.44 -16.76 -1.50
CA ASN A 89 19.22 -17.55 -1.59
C ASN A 89 18.89 -17.96 -3.03
N VAL A 90 18.36 -19.17 -3.15
CA VAL A 90 17.78 -19.70 -4.39
C VAL A 90 16.27 -19.49 -4.34
N ALA A 91 15.70 -18.94 -5.40
CA ALA A 91 14.26 -18.71 -5.51
C ALA A 91 13.73 -19.11 -6.88
N ASP A 92 12.48 -19.60 -6.93
CA ASP A 92 11.82 -20.06 -8.16
C ASP A 92 11.25 -18.91 -9.02
N GLY A 93 11.07 -17.73 -8.40
CA GLY A 93 10.45 -16.56 -9.04
C GLY A 93 8.96 -16.67 -9.34
N ARG A 94 8.29 -17.73 -8.86
CA ARG A 94 6.90 -18.09 -9.27
C ARG A 94 5.99 -18.45 -8.10
N CYS A 95 6.51 -18.90 -6.96
CA CYS A 95 5.65 -19.14 -5.80
C CYS A 95 5.13 -17.82 -5.21
N ARG A 96 4.03 -17.89 -4.46
CA ARG A 96 3.42 -16.73 -3.77
C ARG A 96 4.45 -15.86 -3.03
N ASN A 97 5.38 -16.50 -2.30
CA ASN A 97 6.41 -15.76 -1.57
C ASN A 97 7.35 -14.99 -2.50
N CYS A 98 7.72 -15.56 -3.65
CA CYS A 98 8.52 -14.88 -4.66
C CYS A 98 7.75 -13.72 -5.32
N GLU A 99 6.47 -13.91 -5.64
CA GLU A 99 5.59 -12.86 -6.21
C GLU A 99 5.40 -11.69 -5.24
N GLU A 100 5.33 -11.96 -3.94
CA GLU A 100 5.28 -10.94 -2.88
C GLU A 100 6.65 -10.34 -2.51
N GLY A 101 7.74 -10.73 -3.20
CA GLY A 101 9.10 -10.23 -2.95
C GLY A 101 9.77 -10.78 -1.68
N LYS A 102 9.24 -11.87 -1.11
CA LYS A 102 9.75 -12.59 0.07
C LYS A 102 10.63 -13.79 -0.34
N THR A 103 11.59 -13.55 -1.24
CA THR A 103 12.38 -14.60 -1.90
C THR A 103 13.25 -15.45 -0.98
N ALA A 104 13.59 -14.95 0.22
CA ALA A 104 14.39 -15.70 1.18
C ALA A 104 13.65 -16.93 1.74
N PHE A 105 12.32 -16.93 1.65
CA PHE A 105 11.44 -18.00 2.12
C PHE A 105 10.70 -18.66 0.95
N CYS A 106 11.36 -18.77 -0.20
CA CYS A 106 10.79 -19.42 -1.39
C CYS A 106 10.34 -20.86 -1.07
N THR A 107 9.11 -21.21 -1.43
CA THR A 107 8.51 -22.53 -1.12
C THR A 107 8.68 -23.56 -2.23
N GLY A 108 9.04 -23.15 -3.46
CA GLY A 108 9.18 -24.07 -4.60
C GLY A 108 10.57 -24.66 -4.82
N VAL A 109 11.58 -24.29 -4.02
CA VAL A 109 12.99 -24.68 -4.24
C VAL A 109 13.48 -25.79 -3.30
N ASN A 110 12.81 -26.00 -2.18
CA ASN A 110 13.24 -26.94 -1.15
C ASN A 110 12.01 -27.62 -0.50
N PRO A 111 11.54 -28.75 -1.05
CA PRO A 111 10.34 -29.42 -0.55
C PRO A 111 10.40 -29.68 0.96
N GLY A 112 9.39 -29.21 1.71
CA GLY A 112 9.30 -29.38 3.16
C GLY A 112 9.99 -28.28 3.99
N PHE A 113 10.66 -27.30 3.36
CA PHE A 113 11.30 -26.18 4.05
C PHE A 113 11.18 -24.87 3.25
N ALA A 114 10.76 -23.78 3.90
CA ALA A 114 10.64 -22.48 3.24
C ALA A 114 12.01 -21.80 3.14
N GLY A 115 12.60 -21.81 1.94
CA GLY A 115 13.91 -21.22 1.65
C GLY A 115 14.86 -22.20 0.96
N GLY A 116 15.78 -21.64 0.18
CA GLY A 116 16.88 -22.39 -0.44
C GLY A 116 18.12 -21.51 -0.54
N ALA A 117 19.31 -22.11 -0.56
CA ALA A 117 20.58 -21.39 -0.60
C ALA A 117 21.69 -22.24 -1.23
N TYR A 118 22.68 -21.59 -1.85
CA TYR A 118 23.82 -22.27 -2.45
C TYR A 118 24.81 -22.75 -1.40
N GLY A 119 25.09 -24.05 -1.33
CA GLY A 119 26.17 -24.56 -0.46
C GLY A 119 25.93 -24.39 1.03
N TYR A 120 24.66 -24.30 1.45
CA TYR A 120 24.26 -24.20 2.85
C TYR A 120 23.38 -25.39 3.25
N VAL A 121 23.66 -25.97 4.42
CA VAL A 121 22.97 -27.15 4.93
C VAL A 121 21.46 -26.96 5.07
N ALA A 122 20.69 -28.00 4.78
CA ALA A 122 19.22 -28.03 4.86
C ALA A 122 18.48 -27.02 3.96
N MET A 123 19.18 -26.33 3.05
CA MET A 123 18.63 -25.28 2.18
C MET A 123 18.55 -25.72 0.70
N GLY A 124 18.22 -26.99 0.48
CA GLY A 124 18.05 -27.58 -0.86
C GLY A 124 19.33 -28.21 -1.44
N PRO A 125 19.25 -28.82 -2.64
CA PRO A 125 20.32 -29.60 -3.24
C PRO A 125 21.39 -28.75 -3.95
N TYR A 126 21.46 -27.45 -3.64
CA TYR A 126 22.24 -26.49 -4.41
C TYR A 126 23.67 -26.43 -3.91
N ARG A 127 24.64 -26.68 -4.80
CA ARG A 127 26.07 -26.59 -4.45
C ARG A 127 26.54 -25.14 -4.34
N GLY A 128 27.52 -24.90 -3.49
CA GLY A 128 28.13 -23.57 -3.29
C GLY A 128 29.10 -23.17 -4.40
N GLY A 129 29.43 -21.88 -4.40
CA GLY A 129 30.26 -21.20 -5.39
C GLY A 129 31.73 -21.07 -5.03
N GLN A 130 32.23 -21.63 -3.92
CA GLN A 130 33.68 -21.77 -3.69
C GLN A 130 34.24 -22.91 -4.54
N ALA A 131 34.07 -22.78 -5.85
CA ALA A 131 34.41 -23.73 -6.89
C ALA A 131 34.93 -22.98 -8.14
N GLN A 132 35.32 -23.72 -9.18
CA GLN A 132 35.64 -23.10 -10.47
C GLN A 132 34.38 -22.85 -11.33
N TYR A 133 33.35 -23.67 -11.17
CA TYR A 133 32.07 -23.54 -11.86
C TYR A 133 30.92 -23.83 -10.90
N ILE A 134 29.78 -23.19 -11.12
CA ILE A 134 28.54 -23.40 -10.35
C ILE A 134 27.35 -23.46 -11.31
N ARG A 135 26.36 -24.29 -10.99
CA ARG A 135 25.05 -24.30 -11.66
C ARG A 135 24.11 -23.36 -10.93
N ILE A 136 23.47 -22.46 -11.68
CA ILE A 136 22.49 -21.51 -11.15
C ILE A 136 21.12 -21.88 -11.72
N PRO A 137 20.19 -22.38 -10.90
CA PRO A 137 18.83 -22.68 -11.34
C PRO A 137 17.97 -21.40 -11.40
N TYR A 138 16.90 -21.46 -12.19
CA TYR A 138 15.98 -20.34 -12.41
C TYR A 138 16.74 -19.05 -12.75
N ALA A 139 17.66 -19.15 -13.71
CA ALA A 139 18.74 -18.20 -13.90
C ALA A 139 18.26 -16.78 -14.18
N ASP A 140 17.22 -16.63 -15.01
CA ASP A 140 16.62 -15.33 -15.34
C ASP A 140 16.06 -14.61 -14.10
N PHE A 141 15.63 -15.37 -13.08
CA PHE A 141 15.20 -14.81 -11.81
C PHE A 141 16.37 -14.55 -10.87
N ASN A 142 17.24 -15.52 -10.62
CA ASN A 142 18.28 -15.41 -9.59
C ASN A 142 19.44 -14.52 -10.03
N ALA A 143 19.99 -14.70 -11.22
CA ALA A 143 21.24 -14.06 -11.63
C ALA A 143 21.05 -12.57 -11.93
N LEU A 144 21.68 -11.71 -11.12
CA LEU A 144 21.71 -10.27 -11.37
C LEU A 144 22.84 -9.94 -12.35
N LYS A 145 22.49 -9.52 -13.56
CA LYS A 145 23.45 -9.04 -14.56
C LYS A 145 24.20 -7.80 -14.09
N LEU A 146 25.51 -7.82 -14.27
CA LEU A 146 26.46 -6.76 -13.93
C LEU A 146 26.96 -6.05 -15.20
N PRO A 147 27.40 -4.78 -15.12
CA PRO A 147 28.05 -4.10 -16.25
C PRO A 147 29.37 -4.79 -16.64
N PRO A 148 29.85 -4.58 -17.88
CA PRO A 148 31.17 -5.03 -18.29
C PRO A 148 32.27 -4.34 -17.46
N GLY A 149 33.45 -4.94 -17.36
CA GLY A 149 34.57 -4.40 -16.59
C GLY A 149 34.84 -5.15 -15.29
N LYS A 150 35.80 -4.67 -14.50
CA LYS A 150 36.21 -5.25 -13.19
C LYS A 150 36.42 -4.20 -12.11
N GLU A 151 36.13 -2.94 -12.42
CA GLU A 151 36.30 -1.77 -11.54
C GLU A 151 35.50 -1.87 -10.24
N HIS A 152 34.38 -2.59 -10.27
CA HIS A 152 33.49 -2.82 -9.12
C HIS A 152 33.48 -4.27 -8.65
N GLU A 153 34.46 -5.11 -9.04
CA GLU A 153 34.48 -6.55 -8.70
C GLU A 153 34.30 -6.79 -7.19
N ALA A 154 35.05 -6.04 -6.38
CA ALA A 154 35.03 -6.10 -4.92
C ALA A 154 33.71 -5.58 -4.31
N ASP A 155 33.08 -4.59 -4.94
CA ASP A 155 31.80 -4.05 -4.46
C ASP A 155 30.61 -4.95 -4.85
N PHE A 156 30.65 -5.52 -6.07
CA PHE A 156 29.54 -6.31 -6.61
C PHE A 156 29.39 -7.67 -5.95
N ILE A 157 30.47 -8.32 -5.50
CA ILE A 157 30.33 -9.59 -4.79
C ILE A 157 29.52 -9.43 -3.49
N LEU A 158 29.60 -8.27 -2.84
CA LEU A 158 28.83 -7.95 -1.63
C LEU A 158 27.32 -7.81 -1.89
N LEU A 159 26.88 -7.76 -3.16
CA LEU A 159 25.47 -7.82 -3.53
C LEU A 159 24.87 -9.24 -3.41
N ALA A 160 25.70 -10.27 -3.24
CA ALA A 160 25.23 -11.63 -3.05
C ALA A 160 24.54 -11.81 -1.68
N ASP A 161 25.04 -11.13 -0.65
CA ASP A 161 24.53 -11.24 0.72
C ASP A 161 24.72 -9.94 1.51
N ILE A 162 25.97 -9.62 1.86
CA ILE A 162 26.32 -8.70 2.94
C ILE A 162 25.67 -7.33 2.83
N PHE A 163 25.77 -6.69 1.67
CA PHE A 163 25.23 -5.35 1.49
C PHE A 163 23.68 -5.35 1.53
N PRO A 164 22.97 -6.21 0.77
CA PRO A 164 21.55 -6.45 0.96
C PRO A 164 21.13 -6.81 2.38
N THR A 165 21.87 -7.68 3.09
CA THR A 165 21.47 -8.19 4.41
C THR A 165 21.56 -7.12 5.49
N GLY A 166 22.62 -6.32 5.46
CA GLY A 166 22.66 -5.12 6.28
C GLY A 166 21.50 -4.17 5.96
N TRP A 167 21.21 -3.95 4.66
CA TRP A 167 20.09 -3.11 4.24
C TRP A 167 18.75 -3.65 4.74
N HIS A 168 18.58 -4.98 4.68
CA HIS A 168 17.42 -5.69 5.16
C HIS A 168 17.20 -5.47 6.65
N GLY A 169 18.23 -5.62 7.49
CA GLY A 169 18.12 -5.41 8.93
C GLY A 169 17.61 -4.02 9.30
N VAL A 170 18.16 -2.99 8.64
CA VAL A 170 17.71 -1.61 8.83
C VAL A 170 16.28 -1.43 8.30
N GLU A 171 15.94 -1.99 7.14
CA GLU A 171 14.60 -1.94 6.55
C GLU A 171 13.54 -2.54 7.48
N ILE A 172 13.75 -3.77 7.96
CA ILE A 172 12.75 -4.48 8.78
C ILE A 172 12.63 -3.91 10.19
N SER A 173 13.61 -3.12 10.67
CA SER A 173 13.44 -2.35 11.91
C SER A 173 12.38 -1.25 11.80
N GLY A 174 11.91 -0.92 10.59
CA GLY A 174 10.99 0.19 10.33
C GLY A 174 11.67 1.56 10.25
N PHE A 175 13.01 1.57 10.12
CA PHE A 175 13.85 2.77 10.12
C PHE A 175 13.45 3.80 9.06
N GLN A 176 13.39 5.06 9.48
CA GLN A 176 13.18 6.23 8.63
C GLN A 176 14.41 7.15 8.62
N PRO A 177 14.70 7.86 7.50
CA PRO A 177 15.76 8.86 7.47
C PRO A 177 15.61 9.91 8.59
N GLY A 178 16.73 10.26 9.24
CA GLY A 178 16.80 11.16 10.39
C GLY A 178 16.76 10.45 11.75
N GLU A 179 16.33 9.19 11.82
CA GLU A 179 16.32 8.41 13.05
C GLU A 179 17.75 7.98 13.50
N SER A 180 17.90 7.75 14.80
CA SER A 180 19.10 7.18 15.42
C SER A 180 19.00 5.66 15.50
N ILE A 181 20.11 4.95 15.34
CA ILE A 181 20.10 3.48 15.29
C ILE A 181 21.31 2.84 15.98
N ALA A 182 21.06 1.77 16.72
CA ALA A 182 22.10 0.90 17.27
C ALA A 182 22.18 -0.41 16.49
N VAL A 183 23.35 -0.73 15.94
CA VAL A 183 23.63 -1.98 15.25
C VAL A 183 24.56 -2.81 16.11
N PHE A 184 24.07 -3.97 16.54
CA PHE A 184 24.81 -4.95 17.32
C PHE A 184 25.47 -5.94 16.38
N GLY A 185 26.79 -6.08 16.49
CA GLY A 185 27.60 -6.56 15.39
C GLY A 185 27.96 -5.41 14.45
N ALA A 186 29.04 -5.53 13.71
CA ALA A 186 29.45 -4.46 12.84
C ALA A 186 28.38 -4.23 11.72
N GLY A 187 27.95 -2.98 11.52
CA GLY A 187 26.88 -2.67 10.59
C GLY A 187 26.52 -1.18 10.57
N SER A 188 25.83 -0.68 9.54
CA SER A 188 25.65 0.77 9.36
C SER A 188 24.47 1.16 8.49
N ALA A 189 23.66 2.08 9.01
CA ALA A 189 22.54 2.68 8.30
C ALA A 189 22.87 4.03 7.61
N THR A 190 24.16 4.40 7.49
CA THR A 190 24.54 5.76 7.06
C THR A 190 23.96 6.14 5.69
N LEU A 191 23.90 5.23 4.70
CA LEU A 191 23.27 5.53 3.39
C LEU A 191 21.76 5.70 3.45
N ARG A 192 21.09 5.22 4.50
CA ARG A 192 19.66 5.42 4.69
C ARG A 192 19.35 6.74 5.43
N GLY A 193 20.37 7.54 5.73
CA GLY A 193 20.21 8.88 6.28
C GLY A 193 20.02 8.91 7.80
N ALA A 194 20.63 7.98 8.54
CA ALA A 194 20.62 8.02 10.00
C ALA A 194 21.31 9.28 10.55
N SER A 195 20.72 9.85 11.60
CA SER A 195 21.31 10.99 12.33
C SER A 195 22.52 10.56 13.14
N ASN A 196 22.39 9.43 13.86
CA ASN A 196 23.46 8.77 14.59
C ASN A 196 23.41 7.26 14.34
N VAL A 197 24.57 6.66 14.07
CA VAL A 197 24.72 5.19 13.95
C VAL A 197 25.70 4.71 15.01
N TYR A 198 25.21 3.93 15.95
CA TYR A 198 26.01 3.27 16.98
C TYR A 198 26.33 1.86 16.54
N VAL A 199 27.61 1.50 16.55
CA VAL A 199 28.04 0.12 16.31
C VAL A 199 28.57 -0.48 17.59
N VAL A 200 28.01 -1.61 17.97
CA VAL A 200 28.40 -2.36 19.17
C VAL A 200 29.19 -3.59 18.76
N ASP A 201 30.48 -3.64 19.12
CA ASP A 201 31.37 -4.80 18.91
C ASP A 201 32.48 -4.80 19.99
N ARG A 202 33.26 -5.88 20.08
CA ARG A 202 34.45 -6.02 20.94
C ARG A 202 35.76 -6.00 20.16
N VAL A 203 35.71 -6.25 18.85
CA VAL A 203 36.91 -6.41 18.02
C VAL A 203 37.44 -5.02 17.65
N PRO A 204 38.65 -4.62 18.10
CA PRO A 204 39.18 -3.27 17.89
C PRO A 204 39.23 -2.84 16.43
N GLU A 205 39.59 -3.77 15.53
CA GLU A 205 39.67 -3.54 14.10
C GLU A 205 38.29 -3.20 13.51
N ARG A 206 37.23 -3.90 13.96
CA ARG A 206 35.85 -3.63 13.50
C ARG A 206 35.35 -2.27 13.98
N LEU A 207 35.66 -1.91 15.22
CA LEU A 207 35.35 -0.60 15.79
C LEU A 207 36.12 0.52 15.08
N ALA A 208 37.36 0.27 14.65
CA ALA A 208 38.14 1.22 13.87
C ALA A 208 37.53 1.46 12.48
N VAL A 209 37.07 0.41 11.81
CA VAL A 209 36.34 0.53 10.53
C VAL A 209 35.05 1.34 10.71
N ALA A 210 34.29 1.09 11.79
CA ALA A 210 33.09 1.86 12.11
C ALA A 210 33.35 3.37 12.17
N LYS A 211 34.41 3.76 12.89
CA LYS A 211 34.83 5.16 12.99
C LYS A 211 35.22 5.74 11.64
N SER A 212 35.89 4.95 10.79
CA SER A 212 36.37 5.39 9.47
C SER A 212 35.26 5.82 8.50
N ILE A 213 34.02 5.43 8.78
CA ILE A 213 32.84 5.78 7.99
C ILE A 213 31.81 6.62 8.78
N ASN A 214 32.25 7.30 9.85
CA ASN A 214 31.43 8.21 10.63
C ASN A 214 30.32 7.54 11.47
N CYS A 215 30.50 6.27 11.87
CA CYS A 215 29.71 5.66 12.94
C CYS A 215 30.37 5.87 14.31
N ILE A 216 29.54 5.81 15.36
CA ILE A 216 29.97 5.88 16.76
C ILE A 216 30.24 4.45 17.24
N ALA A 217 31.51 4.16 17.53
CA ALA A 217 31.93 2.84 18.00
C ALA A 217 31.68 2.68 19.51
N ILE A 218 30.98 1.61 19.89
CA ILE A 218 30.64 1.21 21.25
C ILE A 218 31.35 -0.11 21.55
N ASP A 219 32.25 -0.07 22.53
CA ASP A 219 33.03 -1.23 22.97
C ASP A 219 32.39 -1.81 24.23
N PHE A 220 31.64 -2.90 24.07
CA PHE A 220 30.89 -3.49 25.18
C PHE A 220 31.79 -4.17 26.23
N THR A 221 33.10 -4.32 25.97
CA THR A 221 34.05 -4.82 26.97
C THR A 221 34.45 -3.75 27.98
N LYS A 222 34.18 -2.48 27.68
CA LYS A 222 34.50 -1.32 28.54
C LYS A 222 33.34 -0.87 29.42
N GLY A 223 32.17 -1.49 29.29
CA GLY A 223 30.96 -1.16 30.03
C GLY A 223 29.70 -1.65 29.32
N ASP A 224 28.55 -1.54 29.97
CA ASP A 224 27.27 -1.91 29.34
C ASP A 224 27.02 -1.06 28.08
N ALA A 225 26.75 -1.72 26.95
CA ALA A 225 26.60 -1.06 25.66
C ALA A 225 25.39 -0.11 25.62
N VAL A 226 24.30 -0.46 26.32
CA VAL A 226 23.08 0.35 26.38
C VAL A 226 23.38 1.66 27.10
N ASP A 227 24.07 1.58 28.24
CA ASP A 227 24.43 2.76 29.02
C ASP A 227 25.38 3.68 28.25
N GLN A 228 26.37 3.11 27.54
CA GLN A 228 27.26 3.88 26.66
C GLN A 228 26.50 4.61 25.55
N ILE A 229 25.54 3.94 24.89
CA ILE A 229 24.72 4.54 23.84
C ILE A 229 23.83 5.64 24.41
N ILE A 230 23.14 5.40 25.52
CA ILE A 230 22.24 6.38 26.13
C ILE A 230 23.02 7.63 26.56
N ALA A 231 24.21 7.45 27.13
CA ALA A 231 25.07 8.57 27.52
C ALA A 231 25.49 9.43 26.31
N HIS A 232 25.79 8.80 25.16
CA HIS A 232 26.20 9.52 23.96
C HIS A 232 25.01 10.14 23.21
N ASN A 233 23.87 9.46 23.14
CA ASN A 233 22.71 9.90 22.36
C ASN A 233 21.83 10.90 23.13
N GLY A 234 22.00 11.02 24.45
CA GLY A 234 21.11 11.77 25.33
C GLY A 234 19.77 11.05 25.59
N GLY A 235 19.69 9.75 25.29
CA GLY A 235 18.48 8.94 25.38
C GLY A 235 18.58 7.62 24.61
N MET A 236 17.50 6.87 24.60
CA MET A 236 17.37 5.63 23.80
C MET A 236 17.41 5.94 22.29
N VAL A 237 17.83 4.97 21.46
CA VAL A 237 17.80 5.08 19.99
C VAL A 237 16.41 4.80 19.42
N ASP A 238 16.13 5.25 18.20
CA ASP A 238 14.84 4.99 17.54
C ASP A 238 14.70 3.54 17.07
N ARG A 239 15.81 2.97 16.58
CA ARG A 239 15.86 1.64 15.98
C ARG A 239 17.04 0.86 16.51
N SER A 240 16.95 -0.46 16.47
CA SER A 240 18.13 -1.30 16.62
C SER A 240 18.11 -2.51 15.70
N VAL A 241 19.31 -3.04 15.42
CA VAL A 241 19.53 -4.18 14.54
C VAL A 241 20.45 -5.21 15.19
N ASP A 242 20.07 -6.48 15.16
CA ASP A 242 20.95 -7.61 15.49
C ASP A 242 21.55 -8.22 14.23
N ALA A 243 22.86 -8.06 14.06
CA ALA A 243 23.64 -8.67 12.99
C ALA A 243 24.60 -9.76 13.50
N VAL A 244 24.41 -10.27 14.73
CA VAL A 244 25.25 -11.30 15.35
C VAL A 244 24.55 -12.67 15.39
N GLY A 245 23.34 -12.75 15.92
CA GLY A 245 22.62 -14.02 16.10
C GLY A 245 23.19 -14.91 17.21
N TYR A 246 23.13 -16.24 17.03
CA TYR A 246 23.43 -17.25 18.07
C TYR A 246 24.77 -17.08 18.81
N GLN A 247 25.81 -16.63 18.11
CA GLN A 247 27.19 -16.52 18.63
C GLN A 247 27.43 -15.23 19.44
N ALA A 248 26.38 -14.56 19.90
CA ALA A 248 26.50 -13.44 20.81
C ALA A 248 27.22 -13.86 22.10
N VAL A 249 28.09 -13.00 22.62
CA VAL A 249 28.90 -13.28 23.82
C VAL A 249 28.51 -12.38 24.98
N ASP A 250 28.82 -12.83 26.18
CA ASP A 250 28.69 -12.04 27.40
C ASP A 250 29.57 -10.77 27.39
N PRO A 251 29.36 -9.82 28.32
CA PRO A 251 30.13 -8.57 28.36
C PRO A 251 31.65 -8.76 28.51
N ASN A 252 32.07 -9.90 29.05
CA ASN A 252 33.48 -10.28 29.19
C ASN A 252 34.06 -10.88 27.89
N GLY A 253 33.20 -11.20 26.93
CA GLY A 253 33.56 -11.85 25.67
C GLY A 253 33.97 -13.33 25.82
N SER A 254 33.75 -13.93 26.97
CA SER A 254 34.30 -15.24 27.32
C SER A 254 33.33 -16.40 27.08
N SER A 255 32.02 -16.12 27.04
CA SER A 255 31.01 -17.18 26.94
C SER A 255 29.83 -16.75 26.07
N GLU A 256 29.31 -17.68 25.28
CA GLU A 256 28.13 -17.44 24.44
C GLU A 256 26.88 -17.21 25.30
N ARG A 257 26.09 -16.21 24.91
CA ARG A 257 24.79 -15.85 25.47
C ARG A 257 23.85 -15.41 24.34
N PRO A 258 23.16 -16.36 23.68
CA PRO A 258 22.37 -16.09 22.47
C PRO A 258 21.29 -15.01 22.59
N ASN A 259 20.76 -14.77 23.79
CA ASN A 259 19.69 -13.79 24.04
C ASN A 259 20.18 -12.36 24.32
N ILE A 260 21.47 -12.15 24.61
CA ILE A 260 21.96 -10.88 25.18
C ILE A 260 21.76 -9.68 24.24
N ILE A 261 21.90 -9.89 22.93
CA ILE A 261 21.71 -8.82 21.94
C ILE A 261 20.24 -8.40 21.89
N ILE A 262 19.31 -9.36 21.85
CA ILE A 262 17.88 -9.06 21.81
C ILE A 262 17.45 -8.32 23.09
N GLU A 263 17.98 -8.70 24.26
CA GLU A 263 17.77 -7.96 25.51
C GLU A 263 18.30 -6.52 25.45
N ASN A 264 19.52 -6.35 24.94
CA ASN A 264 20.11 -5.01 24.79
C ASN A 264 19.34 -4.15 23.79
N MET A 265 18.85 -4.74 22.70
CA MET A 265 17.97 -4.09 21.73
C MET A 265 16.67 -3.61 22.37
N ILE A 266 16.01 -4.44 23.18
CA ILE A 266 14.81 -4.06 23.94
C ILE A 266 15.13 -2.91 24.90
N ARG A 267 16.28 -2.94 25.57
CA ARG A 267 16.68 -1.90 26.53
C ARG A 267 17.02 -0.57 25.86
N VAL A 268 17.79 -0.59 24.77
CA VAL A 268 18.36 0.61 24.12
C VAL A 268 17.39 1.33 23.19
N THR A 269 16.36 0.65 22.67
CA THR A 269 15.42 1.23 21.69
C THR A 269 14.27 1.96 22.41
N ARG A 270 13.90 3.17 22.04
CA ARG A 270 12.83 3.93 22.72
C ARG A 270 11.46 3.24 22.60
N ALA A 271 10.49 3.66 23.41
CA ALA A 271 9.11 3.20 23.26
C ALA A 271 8.59 3.47 21.83
N CYS A 272 7.80 2.53 21.31
CA CYS A 272 7.30 2.49 19.93
C CYS A 272 8.39 2.50 18.85
N GLY A 273 9.64 2.19 19.20
CA GLY A 273 10.73 1.95 18.25
C GLY A 273 10.71 0.52 17.70
N GLY A 274 11.61 0.23 16.77
CA GLY A 274 11.61 -1.05 16.05
C GLY A 274 12.94 -1.80 16.05
N LEU A 275 12.83 -3.12 16.02
CA LEU A 275 13.91 -4.10 16.18
C LEU A 275 14.01 -4.94 14.90
N GLY A 276 15.14 -4.88 14.21
CA GLY A 276 15.41 -5.70 13.02
C GLY A 276 16.41 -6.80 13.30
N ILE A 277 16.04 -8.06 13.04
CA ILE A 277 16.88 -9.24 13.35
C ILE A 277 17.18 -10.04 12.08
N PRO A 278 18.18 -9.62 11.27
CA PRO A 278 18.76 -10.44 10.22
C PRO A 278 19.78 -11.49 10.75
N GLY A 279 20.20 -11.38 12.01
CA GLY A 279 21.11 -12.33 12.66
C GLY A 279 20.62 -13.77 12.60
N LEU A 280 21.56 -14.72 12.52
CA LEU A 280 21.24 -16.13 12.31
C LEU A 280 20.78 -16.80 13.62
N TYR A 281 19.51 -17.19 13.64
CA TYR A 281 18.90 -18.05 14.66
C TYR A 281 18.46 -19.38 14.04
N VAL A 282 19.22 -20.46 14.26
CA VAL A 282 18.90 -21.81 13.76
C VAL A 282 17.91 -22.56 14.68
N PRO A 283 17.01 -23.40 14.15
CA PRO A 283 16.09 -24.20 14.97
C PRO A 283 16.77 -25.27 15.84
N SER A 284 18.03 -25.62 15.55
CA SER A 284 18.81 -26.61 16.28
C SER A 284 20.29 -26.24 16.20
N ASP A 285 20.94 -26.11 17.36
CA ASP A 285 22.38 -25.83 17.47
C ASP A 285 23.00 -26.80 18.50
N PRO A 286 23.70 -27.85 18.06
CA PRO A 286 24.36 -28.81 18.95
C PRO A 286 25.44 -28.17 19.85
N GLY A 287 25.97 -27.00 19.48
CA GLY A 287 27.00 -26.27 20.22
C GLY A 287 26.45 -25.22 21.18
N ALA A 288 25.13 -25.09 21.33
CA ALA A 288 24.53 -24.07 22.17
C ALA A 288 24.87 -24.24 23.67
N PRO A 289 24.95 -23.14 24.44
CA PRO A 289 25.39 -23.17 25.85
C PRO A 289 24.35 -23.78 26.82
N ASP A 290 23.10 -23.94 26.38
CA ASP A 290 22.01 -24.47 27.18
C ASP A 290 20.99 -25.24 26.32
N SER A 291 20.15 -26.05 26.98
CA SER A 291 19.21 -26.96 26.32
C SER A 291 18.05 -26.28 25.61
N ASN A 292 17.68 -25.05 25.97
CA ASN A 292 16.64 -24.29 25.29
C ASN A 292 17.22 -23.65 24.04
N SER A 293 18.37 -23.00 24.16
CA SER A 293 19.11 -22.43 23.03
C SER A 293 19.45 -23.51 21.99
N ALA A 294 19.78 -24.72 22.42
CA ALA A 294 20.03 -25.85 21.50
C ALA A 294 18.82 -26.24 20.63
N LYS A 295 17.61 -25.85 21.03
CA LYS A 295 16.34 -26.15 20.35
C LYS A 295 15.70 -24.94 19.67
N GLY A 296 16.44 -23.85 19.46
CA GLY A 296 15.86 -22.63 18.89
C GLY A 296 15.09 -21.76 19.89
N ILE A 297 15.07 -22.11 21.18
CA ILE A 297 14.24 -21.44 22.19
C ILE A 297 15.06 -20.39 22.94
N ILE A 298 14.87 -19.12 22.58
CA ILE A 298 15.59 -17.99 23.16
C ILE A 298 14.71 -17.25 24.17
N SER A 299 15.24 -17.03 25.38
CA SER A 299 14.53 -16.25 26.40
C SER A 299 14.51 -14.76 26.02
N LEU A 300 13.36 -14.13 26.24
CA LEU A 300 13.12 -12.73 25.89
C LEU A 300 12.34 -12.05 27.00
N SER A 301 12.72 -10.83 27.38
CA SER A 301 11.98 -9.95 28.29
C SER A 301 10.70 -9.43 27.64
N PHE A 302 9.77 -10.34 27.32
CA PHE A 302 8.54 -10.05 26.60
C PHE A 302 7.70 -8.99 27.31
N GLY A 303 7.67 -9.00 28.65
CA GLY A 303 7.01 -7.95 29.44
C GLY A 303 7.56 -6.57 29.14
N LYS A 304 8.89 -6.41 28.98
CA LYS A 304 9.51 -5.12 28.65
C LYS A 304 9.33 -4.75 27.18
N LEU A 305 9.37 -5.74 26.29
CA LEU A 305 9.05 -5.56 24.87
C LEU A 305 7.61 -5.04 24.72
N PHE A 306 6.66 -5.65 25.42
CA PHE A 306 5.24 -5.26 25.46
C PHE A 306 5.05 -3.88 26.11
N GLU A 307 5.64 -3.64 27.29
CA GLU A 307 5.56 -2.35 28.01
C GLU A 307 5.98 -1.18 27.12
N LYS A 308 6.97 -1.39 26.26
CA LYS A 308 7.51 -0.35 25.37
C LYS A 308 6.79 -0.28 24.02
N GLY A 309 5.87 -1.19 23.72
CA GLY A 309 5.19 -1.25 22.42
C GLY A 309 6.15 -1.37 21.23
N LEU A 310 7.21 -2.17 21.37
CA LEU A 310 8.24 -2.32 20.33
C LEU A 310 7.76 -3.21 19.19
N SER A 311 8.06 -2.84 17.94
CA SER A 311 7.88 -3.74 16.79
C SER A 311 9.12 -4.62 16.60
N LEU A 312 8.95 -5.93 16.47
CA LEU A 312 10.02 -6.89 16.20
C LEU A 312 9.81 -7.53 14.83
N SER A 313 10.84 -7.51 13.99
CA SER A 313 10.84 -8.17 12.68
C SER A 313 12.15 -8.94 12.47
N THR A 314 12.04 -10.12 11.88
CA THR A 314 13.16 -11.05 11.68
C THR A 314 13.04 -11.78 10.34
N GLY A 315 14.13 -12.41 9.92
CA GLY A 315 14.16 -13.33 8.80
C GLY A 315 15.42 -13.19 7.96
N GLN A 316 15.61 -14.18 7.08
CA GLN A 316 16.68 -14.12 6.08
C GLN A 316 16.43 -12.97 5.10
N CYS A 317 17.51 -12.38 4.60
CA CYS A 317 17.44 -11.25 3.68
C CYS A 317 16.82 -11.65 2.33
N ASN A 318 15.75 -10.94 1.95
CA ASN A 318 15.17 -11.00 0.60
C ASN A 318 16.08 -10.27 -0.41
N VAL A 319 17.23 -10.85 -0.76
CA VAL A 319 18.29 -10.19 -1.55
C VAL A 319 17.76 -9.60 -2.86
N LYS A 320 16.86 -10.32 -3.54
CA LYS A 320 16.23 -9.88 -4.80
C LYS A 320 15.40 -8.60 -4.66
N LYS A 321 14.91 -8.29 -3.46
CA LYS A 321 14.21 -7.03 -3.16
C LYS A 321 15.16 -5.83 -3.26
N TYR A 322 16.46 -6.03 -3.02
CA TYR A 322 17.41 -4.93 -2.83
C TYR A 322 18.53 -4.85 -3.87
N ASN A 323 19.08 -5.99 -4.29
CA ASN A 323 20.37 -6.06 -4.98
C ASN A 323 20.45 -5.24 -6.29
N ARG A 324 19.33 -5.07 -7.02
CA ARG A 324 19.31 -4.29 -8.28
C ARG A 324 19.60 -2.81 -8.05
N TYR A 325 18.91 -2.16 -7.14
CA TYR A 325 19.16 -0.73 -6.90
C TYR A 325 20.43 -0.52 -6.08
N LEU A 326 20.83 -1.48 -5.23
CA LEU A 326 22.12 -1.42 -4.53
C LEU A 326 23.30 -1.50 -5.51
N ARG A 327 23.20 -2.34 -6.57
CA ARG A 327 24.14 -2.34 -7.69
C ARG A 327 24.21 -0.96 -8.36
N ASP A 328 23.07 -0.35 -8.61
CA ASP A 328 23.01 0.95 -9.29
C ASP A 328 23.61 2.06 -8.42
N MET A 329 23.50 1.97 -7.08
CA MET A 329 24.21 2.86 -6.15
C MET A 329 25.73 2.69 -6.22
N ILE A 330 26.24 1.47 -6.41
CA ILE A 330 27.68 1.22 -6.61
C ILE A 330 28.15 1.85 -7.91
N ILE A 331 27.42 1.62 -9.01
CA ILE A 331 27.73 2.19 -10.33
C ILE A 331 27.72 3.72 -10.29
N ALA A 332 26.78 4.31 -9.57
CA ALA A 332 26.67 5.76 -9.40
C ALA A 332 27.70 6.36 -8.42
N GLY A 333 28.57 5.55 -7.81
CA GLY A 333 29.55 5.99 -6.82
C GLY A 333 28.94 6.47 -5.49
N LYS A 334 27.68 6.11 -5.23
CA LYS A 334 26.96 6.42 -3.97
C LYS A 334 27.21 5.37 -2.89
N ALA A 335 27.55 4.15 -3.28
CA ALA A 335 27.90 3.06 -2.40
C ALA A 335 29.27 2.50 -2.80
N LYS A 336 30.11 2.22 -1.80
CA LYS A 336 31.36 1.49 -1.99
C LYS A 336 31.47 0.47 -0.86
N PRO A 337 30.70 -0.62 -0.88
CA PRO A 337 30.70 -1.58 0.21
C PRO A 337 32.06 -2.27 0.36
N SER A 338 32.96 -2.23 -0.63
CA SER A 338 34.24 -2.96 -0.61
C SER A 338 35.22 -2.59 0.50
N PHE A 339 35.00 -1.60 1.37
CA PHE A 339 35.95 -1.32 2.46
C PHE A 339 35.86 -2.37 3.59
N VAL A 340 34.85 -3.26 3.57
CA VAL A 340 34.82 -4.42 4.49
C VAL A 340 35.81 -5.53 4.09
N ILE A 341 36.39 -5.43 2.88
CA ILE A 341 37.44 -6.31 2.32
C ILE A 341 38.85 -5.92 2.84
N SER A 342 39.43 -6.79 3.69
CA SER A 342 40.79 -6.87 4.27
C SER A 342 41.94 -7.83 3.77
N HIS A 343 41.83 -8.83 2.90
CA HIS A 343 42.90 -9.83 2.51
C HIS A 343 42.75 -10.22 1.05
N GLU A 344 43.49 -11.12 0.41
CA GLU A 344 43.28 -11.44 -1.03
C GLU A 344 43.86 -12.86 -1.32
N ILE A 345 43.08 -13.90 -1.72
CA ILE A 345 43.47 -15.34 -1.65
C ILE A 345 42.96 -16.16 -2.83
N SER A 346 43.65 -17.26 -3.10
CA SER A 346 43.27 -18.23 -4.12
C SER A 346 42.36 -19.34 -3.56
N LEU A 347 41.68 -20.10 -4.42
CA LEU A 347 40.90 -21.28 -3.99
C LEU A 347 41.78 -22.29 -3.25
N GLY A 348 43.05 -22.45 -3.64
CA GLY A 348 43.95 -23.42 -3.01
C GLY A 348 44.29 -23.08 -1.55
N ASP A 349 44.13 -21.81 -1.16
CA ASP A 349 44.41 -21.33 0.19
C ASP A 349 43.15 -21.25 1.06
N ALA A 350 41.98 -21.65 0.52
CA ALA A 350 40.70 -21.51 1.20
C ALA A 350 40.63 -22.33 2.51
N GLU A 351 41.30 -23.49 2.58
CA GLU A 351 41.38 -24.31 3.79
C GLU A 351 42.00 -23.53 4.97
N VAL A 352 43.16 -22.91 4.71
CA VAL A 352 43.88 -22.09 5.69
C VAL A 352 43.08 -20.82 6.03
N ALA A 353 42.33 -20.30 5.06
CA ALA A 353 41.52 -19.10 5.27
C ALA A 353 40.36 -19.34 6.23
N TYR A 354 39.69 -20.50 6.16
CA TYR A 354 38.66 -20.87 7.12
C TYR A 354 39.22 -21.02 8.53
N GLU A 355 40.37 -21.66 8.70
CA GLU A 355 41.03 -21.77 10.01
C GLU A 355 41.37 -20.41 10.60
N LYS A 356 41.97 -19.51 9.80
CA LYS A 356 42.32 -18.16 10.27
C LYS A 356 41.10 -17.29 10.55
N PHE A 357 40.05 -17.45 9.75
CA PHE A 357 38.80 -16.72 9.89
C PHE A 357 38.05 -17.11 11.17
N ASP A 358 37.98 -18.41 11.46
CA ASP A 358 37.45 -18.95 12.72
C ASP A 358 38.19 -18.38 13.95
N LYS A 359 39.53 -18.44 13.93
CA LYS A 359 40.39 -17.95 15.02
C LYS A 359 40.49 -16.42 15.09
N ARG A 360 40.00 -15.70 14.07
CA ARG A 360 40.12 -14.23 13.92
C ARG A 360 41.58 -13.75 13.96
N GLU A 361 42.50 -14.57 13.45
CA GLU A 361 43.95 -14.31 13.47
C GLU A 361 44.41 -13.48 12.27
N GLY A 362 45.43 -12.63 12.48
CA GLY A 362 46.03 -11.84 11.40
C GLY A 362 45.06 -10.88 10.70
N GLY A 363 43.97 -10.49 11.36
CA GLY A 363 42.93 -9.64 10.77
C GLY A 363 41.97 -10.37 9.82
N TYR A 364 42.02 -11.72 9.75
CA TYR A 364 41.05 -12.52 9.00
C TYR A 364 39.69 -12.39 9.65
N THR A 365 38.90 -11.47 9.10
CA THR A 365 37.62 -11.14 9.68
C THR A 365 36.46 -11.63 8.83
N ASN A 366 36.49 -11.64 7.47
CA ASN A 366 35.89 -12.67 6.56
C ASN A 366 36.92 -12.89 5.44
N ALA A 367 36.67 -13.70 4.41
CA ALA A 367 37.57 -13.87 3.28
C ALA A 367 36.86 -13.99 1.89
N PHE A 368 37.34 -13.45 0.76
CA PHE A 368 36.71 -13.62 -0.59
C PHE A 368 37.69 -13.90 -1.73
N ARG A 369 37.71 -15.08 -2.35
CA ARG A 369 38.62 -15.36 -3.48
C ARG A 369 38.42 -14.42 -4.68
N PRO A 370 39.49 -13.93 -5.34
CA PRO A 370 39.54 -13.76 -6.80
C PRO A 370 40.92 -14.20 -7.33
N ALA A 371 41.17 -14.12 -8.63
CA ALA A 371 42.56 -13.89 -9.05
C ALA A 371 42.95 -12.49 -8.52
N PHE A 372 43.48 -12.48 -7.30
CA PHE A 372 43.72 -11.35 -6.41
C PHE A 372 42.43 -10.65 -5.96
N ARG A 373 42.16 -10.72 -4.63
CA ARG A 373 41.35 -9.77 -3.83
C ARG A 373 40.08 -10.13 -2.84
N VAL A 374 40.22 -10.34 -1.48
CA VAL A 374 39.43 -10.95 -0.30
C VAL A 374 38.99 -10.00 0.88
N VAL A 375 37.89 -10.29 1.60
CA VAL A 375 37.53 -10.10 3.07
C VAL A 375 36.22 -9.35 3.47
N HIS A 376 35.84 -9.60 4.72
CA HIS A 376 34.86 -9.11 5.69
C HIS A 376 33.52 -8.60 5.26
N SER A 377 32.52 -9.02 6.02
CA SER A 377 31.20 -8.48 6.16
C SER A 377 31.25 -7.75 7.46
N TYR A 378 30.83 -6.50 7.42
CA TYR A 378 29.83 -6.00 8.35
C TYR A 378 29.59 -4.52 7.98
N MET A 379 28.33 -4.22 7.68
CA MET A 379 27.85 -3.09 6.88
C MET A 379 28.44 -1.72 7.27
N TYR A 380 28.99 -0.99 6.30
CA TYR A 380 29.43 0.40 6.40
C TYR A 380 29.41 0.94 4.97
N LEU A 381 29.20 2.23 4.71
CA LEU A 381 29.16 2.80 3.37
C LEU A 381 29.63 4.25 3.44
N LYS A 382 30.67 4.59 2.66
CA LYS A 382 31.37 5.89 2.72
C LYS A 382 31.02 6.78 1.53
N PHE A 383 30.84 8.09 1.77
CA PHE A 383 30.75 9.12 0.73
C PHE A 383 32.14 9.46 0.17
N SER A 384 32.29 9.54 -1.16
CA SER A 384 33.38 10.27 -1.79
C SER A 384 32.95 11.72 -2.00
N ALA A 385 33.51 12.64 -1.22
CA ALA A 385 33.26 14.08 -1.37
C ALA A 385 33.98 14.61 -2.62
N TYR A 386 33.21 15.13 -3.59
CA TYR A 386 33.74 16.10 -4.56
C TYR A 386 33.49 17.51 -4.03
N GLY A 387 34.57 18.29 -3.99
CA GLY A 387 34.61 19.60 -3.36
C GLY A 387 33.75 20.64 -4.06
N ILE A 388 32.92 21.31 -3.27
CA ILE A 388 32.47 22.67 -3.53
C ILE A 388 32.86 23.48 -2.28
N LYS A 389 33.85 24.37 -2.42
CA LYS A 389 34.20 25.34 -1.38
C LYS A 389 33.04 26.32 -1.23
N PRO A 390 32.49 26.54 -0.02
CA PRO A 390 31.58 27.64 0.22
C PRO A 390 32.39 28.94 0.27
N THR A 391 32.12 29.87 -0.64
CA THR A 391 32.56 31.27 -0.53
C THR A 391 31.71 31.97 0.52
N SER A 392 32.37 32.54 1.52
CA SER A 392 31.79 33.35 2.59
C SER A 392 31.23 34.69 2.08
N PRO A 393 30.10 35.21 2.61
CA PRO A 393 29.74 36.61 2.48
C PRO A 393 30.41 37.45 3.60
N PRO A 394 30.73 38.74 3.36
CA PRO A 394 31.39 39.59 4.33
C PRO A 394 30.40 40.09 5.40
N GLY A 395 30.91 40.22 6.62
CA GLY A 395 30.10 40.40 7.81
C GLY A 395 29.52 41.80 8.03
N ARG A 396 28.67 41.87 9.06
CA ARG A 396 28.55 43.04 9.93
C ARG A 396 28.08 42.60 11.32
N SER A 397 28.76 43.15 12.31
CA SER A 397 28.57 43.03 13.75
C SER A 397 27.21 43.53 14.23
N GLU A 398 26.63 42.89 15.24
CA GLU A 398 26.31 43.56 16.53
C GLU A 398 25.97 42.53 17.62
N LYS A 399 26.48 42.82 18.83
CA LYS A 399 26.37 42.06 20.08
C LYS A 399 24.98 42.23 20.69
N VAL A 400 24.51 41.24 21.46
CA VAL A 400 24.08 41.42 22.87
C VAL A 400 24.17 40.05 23.59
N GLU A 401 24.94 40.01 24.68
CA GLU A 401 25.00 38.93 25.68
C GLU A 401 23.81 39.00 26.65
N PHE A 402 23.40 37.88 27.22
CA PHE A 402 23.10 37.83 28.67
C PHE A 402 23.40 36.43 29.25
N SER A 403 24.35 36.41 30.18
CA SER A 403 24.55 35.42 31.25
C SER A 403 23.35 35.49 32.23
N SER A 404 23.05 34.59 33.17
CA SER A 404 23.88 33.73 34.02
C SER A 404 22.98 32.82 34.89
N SER A 405 23.62 31.81 35.49
CA SER A 405 23.42 31.29 36.86
C SER A 405 22.22 30.39 37.22
N SER A 406 22.54 29.09 37.39
CA SER A 406 22.05 28.24 38.50
C SER A 406 22.69 28.68 39.84
N PRO A 407 22.20 28.32 41.06
CA PRO A 407 22.55 27.01 41.64
C PRO A 407 21.57 26.38 42.69
N HIS A 408 21.62 25.04 42.74
CA HIS A 408 21.67 24.17 43.95
C HIS A 408 20.41 23.87 44.80
N GLY A 409 20.23 22.57 45.10
CA GLY A 409 19.44 22.06 46.22
C GLY A 409 19.38 20.52 46.28
N SER A 410 19.87 19.93 47.36
CA SER A 410 20.28 18.53 47.53
C SER A 410 19.36 17.65 48.41
N SER A 411 19.31 16.35 48.09
CA SER A 411 19.19 15.16 48.98
C SER A 411 17.86 14.86 49.73
N LYS A 412 17.33 13.63 49.64
CA LYS A 412 17.57 12.50 50.57
C LYS A 412 16.64 11.28 50.32
N PHE A 413 17.22 10.12 50.66
CA PHE A 413 16.72 8.75 50.79
C PHE A 413 15.39 8.55 51.53
N VAL A 414 14.60 7.51 51.15
CA VAL A 414 14.10 6.43 52.05
C VAL A 414 13.91 5.12 51.25
N LYS A 415 14.31 4.00 51.84
CA LYS A 415 14.20 2.61 51.37
C LYS A 415 13.03 1.87 52.07
N ILE A 416 12.33 1.02 51.30
CA ILE A 416 11.85 -0.36 51.57
C ILE A 416 10.88 -0.61 52.75
N ALA A 417 9.72 -1.20 52.45
CA ALA A 417 9.19 -2.41 53.11
C ALA A 417 8.00 -3.02 52.34
N ALA A 418 7.93 -4.35 52.33
CA ALA A 418 7.05 -5.19 51.54
C ALA A 418 5.92 -5.82 52.38
N GLY A 419 4.83 -6.22 51.71
CA GLY A 419 4.06 -7.43 52.02
C GLY A 419 2.78 -7.29 52.86
N ILE A 420 1.61 -7.52 52.26
CA ILE A 420 0.76 -8.73 52.42
C ILE A 420 -0.59 -8.50 51.72
N ALA A 421 -1.01 -9.52 50.99
CA ALA A 421 -2.28 -9.64 50.28
C ALA A 421 -3.46 -9.92 51.22
N ILE A 422 -4.68 -9.48 50.85
CA ILE A 422 -5.87 -10.32 50.63
C ILE A 422 -7.12 -9.42 50.50
N VAL A 423 -7.71 -9.49 49.29
CA VAL A 423 -9.14 -9.51 48.98
C VAL A 423 -10.03 -8.49 49.69
N GLY A 424 -10.33 -7.39 48.99
CA GLY A 424 -11.38 -6.47 49.43
C GLY A 424 -11.60 -5.19 48.63
N ALA A 425 -11.16 -5.10 47.36
CA ALA A 425 -11.59 -4.02 46.46
C ALA A 425 -11.28 -4.35 44.98
N GLY A 426 -11.58 -5.57 44.56
CA GLY A 426 -11.44 -6.05 43.17
C GLY A 426 -12.44 -5.43 42.17
N VAL A 427 -12.97 -4.23 42.45
CA VAL A 427 -13.88 -3.48 41.57
C VAL A 427 -13.51 -1.98 41.48
N GLY A 428 -12.45 -1.50 42.15
CA GLY A 428 -12.26 -0.05 42.37
C GLY A 428 -11.06 0.66 41.74
N ALA A 429 -10.05 -0.03 41.20
CA ALA A 429 -8.75 0.62 40.89
C ALA A 429 -8.15 0.23 39.53
N TYR A 430 -8.99 -0.02 38.51
CA TYR A 430 -8.62 0.05 37.09
C TYR A 430 -9.02 1.41 36.48
N SER A 431 -8.92 2.47 37.28
CA SER A 431 -9.21 3.85 36.91
C SER A 431 -8.09 4.70 37.48
N VAL A 432 -7.58 5.63 36.66
CA VAL A 432 -6.44 6.55 36.91
C VAL A 432 -5.09 5.86 36.62
N PHE A 433 -4.48 5.94 35.43
CA PHE A 433 -4.16 7.07 34.54
C PHE A 433 -4.11 6.53 33.08
N THR A 434 -4.68 7.15 32.04
CA THR A 434 -5.21 8.49 31.84
C THR A 434 -6.55 8.37 31.11
N LYS A 435 -7.58 9.05 31.61
CA LYS A 435 -8.57 9.59 30.67
C LYS A 435 -7.76 10.49 29.74
N SER A 436 -7.53 10.06 28.50
CA SER A 436 -7.33 11.07 27.48
C SER A 436 -8.61 11.90 27.51
N ASN A 437 -8.50 13.19 27.83
CA ASN A 437 -9.58 14.14 27.60
C ASN A 437 -9.75 14.36 26.09
N THR A 438 -9.66 13.31 25.26
CA THR A 438 -10.16 13.34 23.90
C THR A 438 -11.68 13.19 24.00
N PRO A 439 -12.42 14.26 23.67
CA PRO A 439 -13.86 14.30 23.85
C PRO A 439 -14.54 13.15 23.09
N ASP A 440 -15.69 12.67 23.55
CA ASP A 440 -16.41 11.56 22.88
C ASP A 440 -17.04 11.96 21.54
N LYS A 441 -17.03 13.26 21.25
CA LYS A 441 -17.53 13.88 20.05
C LYS A 441 -16.60 15.04 19.67
N PRO A 442 -16.55 15.45 18.40
CA PRO A 442 -15.83 16.65 18.01
C PRO A 442 -16.38 17.88 18.78
N ILE A 443 -15.49 18.80 19.16
CA ILE A 443 -15.83 20.04 19.86
C ILE A 443 -15.87 21.18 18.84
N TYR A 444 -17.08 21.59 18.48
CA TYR A 444 -17.34 22.74 17.61
C TYR A 444 -17.53 24.03 18.40
N GLY A 445 -17.48 25.17 17.69
CA GLY A 445 -17.76 26.48 18.25
C GLY A 445 -19.17 26.61 18.81
N SER A 446 -19.39 27.58 19.70
CA SER A 446 -20.71 27.89 20.21
C SER A 446 -21.57 28.61 19.16
N ASN A 447 -22.88 28.71 19.39
CA ASN A 447 -23.76 29.51 18.53
C ASN A 447 -23.29 30.98 18.40
N ALA A 448 -22.65 31.53 19.43
CA ALA A 448 -22.09 32.89 19.38
C ALA A 448 -20.84 32.95 18.48
N ASP A 449 -20.03 31.89 18.44
CA ASP A 449 -18.89 31.77 17.55
C ASP A 449 -19.34 31.60 16.11
N PHE A 450 -20.40 30.82 15.86
CA PHE A 450 -20.97 30.66 14.52
C PHE A 450 -21.50 31.99 13.99
N LYS A 451 -22.20 32.78 14.82
CA LYS A 451 -22.62 34.14 14.44
C LYS A 451 -21.46 35.07 14.12
N LYS A 452 -20.30 34.92 14.80
CA LYS A 452 -19.10 35.69 14.47
C LYS A 452 -18.48 35.21 13.15
N ALA A 453 -18.40 33.90 12.94
CA ALA A 453 -17.91 33.30 11.71
C ALA A 453 -18.73 33.75 10.50
N LEU A 454 -20.07 33.75 10.59
CA LEU A 454 -20.94 34.21 9.51
C LEU A 454 -20.72 35.68 9.15
N ARG A 455 -20.57 36.57 10.16
CA ARG A 455 -20.23 37.97 9.91
C ARG A 455 -18.87 38.12 9.25
N GLU A 456 -17.87 37.39 9.71
CA GLU A 456 -16.53 37.43 9.10
C GLU A 456 -16.52 36.88 7.68
N LEU A 457 -17.32 35.84 7.38
CA LEU A 457 -17.52 35.32 6.02
C LEU A 457 -18.16 36.39 5.12
N GLN A 458 -19.23 37.03 5.58
CA GLN A 458 -19.91 38.13 4.87
C GLN A 458 -18.98 39.31 4.61
N GLU A 459 -18.20 39.73 5.62
CA GLU A 459 -17.22 40.81 5.48
C GLU A 459 -16.09 40.49 4.49
N LYS A 460 -15.69 39.21 4.39
CA LYS A 460 -14.57 38.77 3.54
C LYS A 460 -14.97 38.46 2.10
N LEU A 461 -16.11 37.80 1.92
CA LEU A 461 -16.58 37.35 0.60
C LEU A 461 -17.56 38.34 -0.04
N GLY A 462 -18.28 39.12 0.77
CA GLY A 462 -19.43 39.90 0.34
C GLY A 462 -20.75 39.23 0.75
N ASP A 463 -21.76 40.06 1.01
CA ASP A 463 -23.08 39.61 1.47
C ASP A 463 -23.80 38.72 0.44
N ASP A 464 -23.50 38.88 -0.85
CA ASP A 464 -24.07 38.09 -1.95
C ASP A 464 -23.49 36.68 -2.08
N GLN A 465 -22.37 36.40 -1.40
CA GLN A 465 -21.71 35.08 -1.41
C GLN A 465 -22.04 34.24 -0.17
N VAL A 466 -22.84 34.74 0.77
CA VAL A 466 -23.24 34.00 1.99
C VAL A 466 -24.75 34.09 2.20
N SER A 467 -25.43 32.96 2.07
CA SER A 467 -26.88 32.83 2.24
C SER A 467 -27.24 32.19 3.57
N THR A 468 -28.31 32.69 4.21
CA THR A 468 -28.93 32.10 5.40
C THR A 468 -30.43 31.86 5.18
N ASP A 469 -30.89 31.91 3.94
CA ASP A 469 -32.31 31.79 3.59
C ASP A 469 -32.79 30.35 3.79
N GLU A 470 -33.94 30.16 4.44
CA GLU A 470 -34.44 28.83 4.82
C GLU A 470 -34.59 27.87 3.62
N SER A 471 -35.04 28.38 2.47
CA SER A 471 -35.16 27.57 1.25
C SER A 471 -33.81 27.08 0.74
N ASP A 472 -32.77 27.91 0.87
CA ASP A 472 -31.42 27.59 0.42
C ASP A 472 -30.78 26.55 1.35
N LEU A 473 -30.98 26.70 2.66
CA LEU A 473 -30.57 25.70 3.65
C LEU A 473 -31.26 24.35 3.43
N GLN A 474 -32.54 24.35 3.07
CA GLN A 474 -33.30 23.13 2.78
C GLN A 474 -32.77 22.42 1.53
N GLN A 475 -32.57 23.16 0.43
CA GLN A 475 -32.07 22.62 -0.85
C GLN A 475 -30.67 22.00 -0.73
N HIS A 476 -29.85 22.49 0.19
CA HIS A 476 -28.49 22.03 0.41
C HIS A 476 -28.34 21.01 1.55
N GLY A 477 -29.35 20.88 2.41
CA GLY A 477 -29.33 19.97 3.57
C GLY A 477 -30.16 18.69 3.39
N TYR A 478 -31.05 18.65 2.40
CA TYR A 478 -31.99 17.55 2.17
C TYR A 478 -32.10 17.19 0.69
N SER A 479 -32.24 15.89 0.38
CA SER A 479 -32.53 15.40 -0.96
C SER A 479 -33.50 14.23 -0.92
N GLU A 480 -34.54 14.31 -1.75
CA GLU A 480 -35.46 13.18 -1.97
C GLU A 480 -34.79 12.02 -2.70
N TRP A 481 -33.68 12.30 -3.41
CA TRP A 481 -32.89 11.29 -4.10
C TRP A 481 -32.06 10.41 -3.15
N SER A 482 -31.82 10.89 -1.92
CA SER A 482 -31.01 10.16 -0.96
C SER A 482 -31.87 9.28 -0.06
N SER A 483 -31.47 8.01 0.07
CA SER A 483 -32.12 7.03 0.95
C SER A 483 -32.03 7.45 2.42
N VAL A 484 -30.98 8.19 2.79
CA VAL A 484 -30.71 8.71 4.13
C VAL A 484 -30.63 10.24 4.08
N ASN A 485 -31.11 10.93 5.11
CA ASN A 485 -30.95 12.38 5.25
C ASN A 485 -30.60 12.74 6.70
N ALA A 486 -29.97 13.90 6.90
CA ALA A 486 -29.74 14.42 8.23
C ALA A 486 -30.98 15.17 8.75
N GLU A 487 -31.27 15.06 10.05
CA GLU A 487 -32.33 15.84 10.71
C GLU A 487 -32.01 17.35 10.76
N ARG A 488 -30.72 17.71 10.66
CA ARG A 488 -30.23 19.08 10.79
C ARG A 488 -29.78 19.61 9.43
N LEU A 489 -30.16 20.86 9.17
CA LEU A 489 -29.71 21.65 8.02
C LEU A 489 -28.40 22.42 8.32
N PRO A 490 -27.66 22.86 7.28
CA PRO A 490 -26.58 23.83 7.46
C PRO A 490 -27.11 25.14 8.08
N VAL A 491 -26.22 25.94 8.67
CA VAL A 491 -26.58 27.25 9.24
C VAL A 491 -26.36 28.41 8.25
N ALA A 492 -25.63 28.16 7.17
CA ALA A 492 -25.42 29.07 6.05
C ALA A 492 -24.88 28.31 4.83
N ILE A 493 -25.04 28.90 3.65
CA ILE A 493 -24.39 28.48 2.40
C ILE A 493 -23.36 29.54 2.02
N ALA A 494 -22.15 29.12 1.66
CA ALA A 494 -21.11 30.00 1.14
C ALA A 494 -20.83 29.63 -0.32
N TYR A 495 -20.80 30.63 -1.20
CA TYR A 495 -20.63 30.52 -2.65
C TYR A 495 -19.28 31.11 -3.08
N PRO A 496 -18.16 30.39 -2.91
CA PRO A 496 -16.85 30.85 -3.35
C PRO A 496 -16.77 31.01 -4.87
N ARG A 497 -15.98 31.98 -5.33
CA ARG A 497 -15.70 32.23 -6.76
C ARG A 497 -14.28 31.84 -7.16
N SER A 498 -13.41 31.55 -6.19
CA SER A 498 -11.98 31.27 -6.41
C SER A 498 -11.43 30.26 -5.39
N THR A 499 -10.26 29.70 -5.67
CA THR A 499 -9.52 28.86 -4.70
C THR A 499 -9.16 29.66 -3.44
N GLU A 500 -8.89 30.95 -3.59
CA GLU A 500 -8.59 31.88 -2.49
C GLU A 500 -9.81 32.10 -1.58
N ASP A 501 -11.01 32.24 -2.15
CA ASP A 501 -12.26 32.33 -1.37
C ASP A 501 -12.45 31.06 -0.52
N VAL A 502 -12.23 29.88 -1.12
CA VAL A 502 -12.32 28.59 -0.42
C VAL A 502 -11.29 28.51 0.71
N SER A 503 -10.06 28.98 0.47
CA SER A 503 -9.01 29.08 1.49
C SER A 503 -9.42 29.99 2.64
N GLU A 504 -10.04 31.14 2.36
CA GLU A 504 -10.50 32.07 3.38
C GLU A 504 -11.67 31.51 4.19
N ILE A 505 -12.65 30.88 3.52
CA ILE A 505 -13.73 30.15 4.19
C ILE A 505 -13.15 29.12 5.16
N ALA A 506 -12.20 28.30 4.70
CA ALA A 506 -11.57 27.27 5.53
C ALA A 506 -10.83 27.86 6.74
N LYS A 507 -10.10 28.97 6.60
CA LYS A 507 -9.44 29.64 7.73
C LYS A 507 -10.43 30.15 8.76
N ILE A 508 -11.53 30.78 8.32
CA ILE A 508 -12.57 31.28 9.23
C ILE A 508 -13.24 30.11 9.94
N CYS A 509 -13.59 29.05 9.21
CA CYS A 509 -14.18 27.85 9.78
C CYS A 509 -13.24 27.18 10.79
N HIS A 510 -11.94 27.12 10.48
CA HIS A 510 -10.91 26.61 11.40
C HIS A 510 -10.84 27.42 12.69
N LYS A 511 -10.78 28.75 12.57
CA LYS A 511 -10.71 29.71 13.68
C LYS A 511 -11.89 29.56 14.65
N TYR A 512 -13.11 29.38 14.13
CA TYR A 512 -14.32 29.27 14.92
C TYR A 512 -14.79 27.83 15.17
N ARG A 513 -14.06 26.83 14.68
CA ARG A 513 -14.43 25.41 14.71
C ARG A 513 -15.85 25.17 14.16
N LEU A 514 -16.13 25.77 13.01
CA LEU A 514 -17.38 25.62 12.26
C LEU A 514 -17.22 24.47 11.26
N PRO A 515 -18.10 23.44 11.27
CA PRO A 515 -18.08 22.39 10.25
C PRO A 515 -18.26 22.93 8.83
N MET A 516 -17.62 22.28 7.87
CA MET A 516 -17.68 22.59 6.44
C MET A 516 -18.23 21.40 5.67
N ASN A 517 -19.32 21.57 4.94
CA ASN A 517 -19.93 20.53 4.11
C ASN A 517 -19.77 20.92 2.63
N PRO A 518 -18.90 20.25 1.85
CA PRO A 518 -18.75 20.58 0.43
C PRO A 518 -19.99 20.20 -0.36
N TYR A 519 -20.35 21.05 -1.32
CA TYR A 519 -21.48 20.85 -2.20
C TYR A 519 -21.13 21.24 -3.63
N SER A 520 -21.62 20.46 -4.59
CA SER A 520 -21.40 20.74 -6.01
C SER A 520 -22.67 20.43 -6.82
N GLY A 521 -22.93 19.16 -7.11
CA GLY A 521 -24.11 18.75 -7.89
C GLY A 521 -25.34 18.39 -7.06
N GLY A 522 -25.19 18.17 -5.75
CA GLY A 522 -26.30 17.75 -4.87
C GLY A 522 -26.90 16.37 -5.17
N SER A 523 -26.34 15.63 -6.13
CA SER A 523 -26.93 14.41 -6.70
C SER A 523 -26.54 13.12 -5.96
N SER A 524 -25.99 13.20 -4.74
CA SER A 524 -25.53 12.00 -4.03
C SER A 524 -26.68 11.19 -3.45
N LEU A 525 -26.52 9.86 -3.43
CA LEU A 525 -27.50 8.92 -2.90
C LEU A 525 -27.25 8.57 -1.43
N GLU A 526 -26.02 8.70 -0.93
CA GLU A 526 -25.60 8.34 0.44
C GLU A 526 -25.49 9.55 1.39
N ALA A 527 -26.19 10.64 1.09
CA ALA A 527 -26.27 11.86 1.91
C ALA A 527 -24.93 12.61 2.12
N ASN A 528 -24.00 12.53 1.16
CA ASN A 528 -22.69 13.20 1.25
C ASN A 528 -22.79 14.72 1.45
N PHE A 529 -23.85 15.34 0.92
CA PHE A 529 -24.15 16.77 1.00
C PHE A 529 -24.72 17.21 2.36
N ALA A 530 -25.30 16.27 3.13
CA ALA A 530 -26.10 16.59 4.31
C ALA A 530 -25.24 17.18 5.44
N ALA A 531 -25.84 17.94 6.37
CA ALA A 531 -25.11 18.64 7.43
C ALA A 531 -25.50 18.15 8.84
N PRO A 532 -25.17 16.89 9.24
CA PRO A 532 -25.62 16.32 10.52
C PRO A 532 -25.13 17.09 11.75
N TYR A 533 -24.04 17.86 11.61
CA TYR A 533 -23.52 18.74 12.66
C TYR A 533 -23.82 20.22 12.43
N GLY A 534 -24.64 20.56 11.43
CA GLY A 534 -24.83 21.92 10.92
C GLY A 534 -23.55 22.41 10.24
N GLY A 535 -23.16 23.65 10.52
CA GLY A 535 -22.00 24.29 9.90
C GLY A 535 -22.34 25.02 8.62
N VAL A 536 -21.33 25.36 7.83
CA VAL A 536 -21.50 26.02 6.54
C VAL A 536 -21.44 24.99 5.42
N THR A 537 -22.39 25.04 4.50
CA THR A 537 -22.26 24.34 3.23
C THR A 537 -21.48 25.22 2.27
N ILE A 538 -20.46 24.65 1.61
CA ILE A 538 -19.63 25.37 0.64
C ILE A 538 -20.05 24.88 -0.74
N ASP A 539 -20.88 25.67 -1.42
CA ASP A 539 -21.34 25.34 -2.76
C ASP A 539 -20.43 25.97 -3.82
N PHE A 540 -19.74 25.12 -4.55
CA PHE A 540 -18.86 25.51 -5.63
C PHE A 540 -19.59 26.00 -6.88
N MET A 541 -20.90 26.24 -6.89
CA MET A 541 -21.67 26.52 -8.11
C MET A 541 -21.09 27.65 -8.97
N ALA A 542 -20.43 28.65 -8.36
CA ALA A 542 -19.79 29.77 -9.08
C ALA A 542 -18.36 29.45 -9.59
N MET A 543 -17.88 28.22 -9.38
CA MET A 543 -16.61 27.70 -9.86
C MET A 543 -16.86 26.60 -10.90
N ASP A 544 -17.34 26.99 -12.08
CA ASP A 544 -17.83 26.14 -13.18
C ASP A 544 -17.03 26.25 -14.49
N GLN A 545 -15.84 26.87 -14.43
CA GLN A 545 -15.07 27.20 -15.63
C GLN A 545 -14.13 26.08 -16.09
N VAL A 546 -13.91 26.01 -17.41
CA VAL A 546 -12.73 25.35 -18.00
C VAL A 546 -11.58 26.34 -17.93
N ILE A 547 -10.58 26.03 -17.10
CA ILE A 547 -9.43 26.90 -16.84
C ILE A 547 -8.41 26.80 -17.98
N ALA A 548 -8.16 25.59 -18.47
CA ALA A 548 -7.23 25.35 -19.57
C ALA A 548 -7.58 24.05 -20.31
N LEU A 549 -7.41 24.06 -21.63
CA LEU A 549 -7.50 22.88 -22.48
C LEU A 549 -6.17 22.68 -23.20
N HIS A 550 -5.58 21.50 -23.06
CA HIS A 550 -4.33 21.11 -23.71
C HIS A 550 -4.62 19.97 -24.69
N GLU A 551 -5.13 20.30 -25.88
CA GLU A 551 -5.58 19.31 -26.87
C GLU A 551 -4.47 18.33 -27.26
N GLU A 552 -3.26 18.83 -27.53
CA GLU A 552 -2.12 18.01 -27.93
C GLU A 552 -1.65 17.04 -26.82
N ASP A 553 -1.83 17.44 -25.55
CA ASP A 553 -1.51 16.60 -24.39
C ASP A 553 -2.71 15.74 -23.94
N MET A 554 -3.88 15.98 -24.54
CA MET A 554 -5.17 15.36 -24.26
C MET A 554 -5.49 15.43 -22.75
N ASP A 555 -5.46 16.64 -22.19
CA ASP A 555 -5.91 16.92 -20.83
C ASP A 555 -6.58 18.28 -20.70
N VAL A 556 -7.41 18.43 -19.66
CA VAL A 556 -8.18 19.65 -19.37
C VAL A 556 -8.10 19.98 -17.89
N VAL A 557 -8.01 21.26 -17.56
CA VAL A 557 -8.09 21.79 -16.20
C VAL A 557 -9.43 22.46 -16.03
N VAL A 558 -10.22 22.01 -15.05
CA VAL A 558 -11.58 22.49 -14.80
C VAL A 558 -11.80 22.82 -13.33
N GLN A 559 -12.78 23.66 -13.06
CA GLN A 559 -13.29 23.91 -11.71
C GLN A 559 -14.37 22.88 -11.31
N PRO A 560 -14.71 22.77 -10.01
CA PRO A 560 -15.48 21.64 -9.48
C PRO A 560 -16.92 21.57 -10.00
N SER A 561 -17.54 22.68 -10.38
CA SER A 561 -18.96 22.72 -10.72
C SER A 561 -19.29 22.62 -12.20
N ILE A 562 -18.30 22.35 -13.05
CA ILE A 562 -18.60 22.00 -14.44
C ILE A 562 -19.36 20.67 -14.48
N GLN A 563 -20.45 20.63 -15.23
CA GLN A 563 -21.19 19.39 -15.49
C GLN A 563 -20.43 18.56 -16.53
N TRP A 564 -20.36 17.25 -16.36
CA TRP A 564 -19.56 16.40 -17.27
C TRP A 564 -20.10 16.42 -18.71
N GLN A 565 -21.42 16.56 -18.90
CA GLN A 565 -22.04 16.68 -20.21
C GLN A 565 -21.68 18.00 -20.89
N GLU A 566 -21.72 19.10 -20.13
CA GLU A 566 -21.31 20.43 -20.61
C GLU A 566 -19.82 20.44 -20.99
N LEU A 567 -18.97 19.80 -20.18
CA LEU A 567 -17.56 19.63 -20.53
C LEU A 567 -17.41 18.91 -21.88
N ASN A 568 -18.12 17.80 -22.08
CA ASN A 568 -18.07 17.09 -23.36
C ASN A 568 -18.60 17.91 -24.53
N GLN A 569 -19.68 18.68 -24.36
CA GLN A 569 -20.18 19.62 -25.38
C GLN A 569 -19.11 20.66 -25.75
N LYS A 570 -18.39 21.21 -24.75
CA LYS A 570 -17.29 22.14 -24.98
C LYS A 570 -16.11 21.49 -25.71
N LEU A 571 -15.91 20.18 -25.60
CA LEU A 571 -14.81 19.44 -26.23
C LEU A 571 -15.13 18.91 -27.64
N GLU A 572 -16.39 18.97 -28.10
CA GLU A 572 -16.81 18.37 -29.38
C GLU A 572 -15.93 18.76 -30.57
N HIS A 573 -15.46 20.02 -30.60
CA HIS A 573 -14.64 20.55 -31.69
C HIS A 573 -13.21 19.96 -31.76
N THR A 574 -12.74 19.28 -30.72
CA THR A 574 -11.36 18.77 -30.64
C THR A 574 -11.23 17.29 -30.99
N ASN A 575 -12.35 16.60 -31.25
CA ASN A 575 -12.41 15.13 -31.38
C ASN A 575 -11.91 14.38 -30.11
N LEU A 576 -11.95 15.03 -28.95
CA LEU A 576 -11.65 14.44 -27.64
C LEU A 576 -12.90 14.49 -26.76
N PHE A 577 -12.95 13.64 -25.74
CA PHE A 577 -14.00 13.65 -24.73
C PHE A 577 -13.50 13.13 -23.38
N PHE A 578 -14.23 13.47 -22.33
CA PHE A 578 -14.10 12.93 -20.99
C PHE A 578 -15.09 11.74 -20.83
N PRO A 579 -14.60 10.50 -20.59
CA PRO A 579 -15.44 9.31 -20.79
C PRO A 579 -16.24 8.85 -19.57
N VAL A 580 -15.98 9.37 -18.37
CA VAL A 580 -16.75 8.99 -17.17
C VAL A 580 -18.14 9.61 -17.26
N ASP A 581 -19.18 8.78 -17.24
CA ASP A 581 -20.55 9.13 -17.61
C ASP A 581 -21.60 8.73 -16.54
N PRO A 582 -21.53 9.30 -15.32
CA PRO A 582 -22.53 9.07 -14.29
C PRO A 582 -23.87 9.74 -14.67
N GLY A 583 -24.82 9.74 -13.74
CA GLY A 583 -26.10 10.45 -13.89
C GLY A 583 -25.94 11.89 -14.41
N PRO A 584 -26.88 12.39 -15.23
CA PRO A 584 -26.75 13.69 -15.90
C PRO A 584 -26.42 14.86 -14.98
N SER A 585 -27.00 14.92 -13.78
CA SER A 585 -26.81 16.03 -12.82
C SER A 585 -25.43 16.09 -12.15
N ALA A 586 -24.56 15.10 -12.38
CA ALA A 586 -23.26 15.05 -11.75
C ALA A 586 -22.30 16.15 -12.27
N LYS A 587 -21.59 16.76 -11.33
CA LYS A 587 -20.53 17.75 -11.57
C LYS A 587 -19.18 17.18 -11.16
N ILE A 588 -18.11 17.60 -11.84
CA ILE A 588 -16.77 16.99 -11.74
C ILE A 588 -16.23 16.94 -10.30
N GLY A 589 -16.48 17.95 -9.48
CA GLY A 589 -16.05 17.99 -8.08
C GLY A 589 -16.69 16.87 -7.25
N GLY A 590 -18.00 16.66 -7.43
CA GLY A 590 -18.73 15.55 -6.80
C GLY A 590 -18.22 14.20 -7.29
N MET A 591 -17.98 14.07 -8.60
CA MET A 591 -17.41 12.87 -9.22
C MET A 591 -16.05 12.50 -8.61
N VAL A 592 -15.16 13.49 -8.41
CA VAL A 592 -13.89 13.29 -7.68
C VAL A 592 -14.15 12.87 -6.25
N GLY A 593 -15.07 13.54 -5.56
CA GLY A 593 -15.41 13.27 -4.16
C GLY A 593 -15.85 11.83 -3.92
N THR A 594 -16.67 11.26 -4.79
CA THR A 594 -17.24 9.91 -4.62
C THR A 594 -16.50 8.82 -5.38
N ASN A 595 -15.46 9.17 -6.15
CA ASN A 595 -14.85 8.26 -7.12
C ASN A 595 -15.89 7.59 -8.04
N CYS A 596 -16.81 8.39 -8.58
CA CYS A 596 -17.96 7.85 -9.29
C CYS A 596 -17.57 6.98 -10.50
N SER A 597 -18.49 6.09 -10.90
CA SER A 597 -18.43 5.38 -12.17
C SER A 597 -19.51 5.85 -13.15
N GLY A 598 -20.10 4.92 -13.90
CA GLY A 598 -21.00 5.17 -15.02
C GLY A 598 -20.96 4.00 -16.01
N THR A 599 -21.80 4.06 -17.05
CA THR A 599 -21.93 2.93 -18.00
C THR A 599 -20.66 2.63 -18.79
N ASN A 600 -19.75 3.60 -18.92
CA ASN A 600 -18.48 3.47 -19.63
C ASN A 600 -17.34 2.92 -18.76
N ALA A 601 -17.55 2.70 -17.47
CA ALA A 601 -16.48 2.32 -16.53
C ALA A 601 -15.77 1.02 -16.92
N MET A 602 -16.48 0.08 -17.55
CA MET A 602 -15.91 -1.18 -18.02
C MET A 602 -14.74 -1.01 -18.98
N HIS A 603 -14.83 -0.02 -19.86
CA HIS A 603 -13.76 0.24 -20.82
C HIS A 603 -12.77 1.30 -20.35
N TYR A 604 -13.28 2.34 -19.68
CA TYR A 604 -12.50 3.53 -19.39
C TYR A 604 -12.00 3.62 -17.93
N GLY A 605 -12.52 2.79 -17.02
CA GLY A 605 -12.28 2.89 -15.58
C GLY A 605 -13.13 3.97 -14.91
N THR A 606 -12.87 4.22 -13.62
CA THR A 606 -13.65 5.15 -12.78
C THR A 606 -12.92 6.48 -12.58
N MET A 607 -13.51 7.42 -11.84
CA MET A 607 -12.97 8.77 -11.72
C MET A 607 -11.48 8.82 -11.31
N LYS A 608 -11.02 7.94 -10.41
CA LYS A 608 -9.61 7.83 -10.00
C LYS A 608 -8.64 7.62 -11.15
N ASP A 609 -9.10 6.92 -12.20
CA ASP A 609 -8.26 6.62 -13.35
C ASP A 609 -8.09 7.88 -14.20
N TRP A 610 -9.06 8.80 -14.20
CA TRP A 610 -9.12 9.98 -15.05
C TRP A 610 -8.51 11.25 -14.45
N VAL A 611 -8.28 11.29 -13.14
CA VAL A 611 -7.69 12.45 -12.47
C VAL A 611 -6.15 12.42 -12.58
N ILE A 612 -5.59 13.44 -13.23
CA ILE A 612 -4.15 13.69 -13.22
C ILE A 612 -3.76 14.32 -11.87
N ASN A 613 -4.24 15.50 -11.53
CA ASN A 613 -3.90 16.17 -10.27
C ASN A 613 -5.05 17.05 -9.80
N LEU A 614 -4.97 17.45 -8.52
CA LEU A 614 -5.97 18.28 -7.86
C LEU A 614 -5.29 19.48 -7.19
N THR A 615 -5.94 20.63 -7.22
CA THR A 615 -5.70 21.74 -6.28
C THR A 615 -6.74 21.62 -5.17
N VAL A 616 -6.28 21.48 -3.92
CA VAL A 616 -7.12 21.18 -2.75
C VAL A 616 -6.86 22.19 -1.65
N VAL A 617 -7.93 22.67 -0.99
CA VAL A 617 -7.86 23.46 0.24
C VAL A 617 -8.06 22.55 1.45
N LEU A 618 -7.09 22.55 2.36
CA LEU A 618 -7.13 21.76 3.60
C LEU A 618 -7.96 22.44 4.70
N ALA A 619 -8.20 21.73 5.80
CA ALA A 619 -9.03 22.21 6.92
C ALA A 619 -8.51 23.48 7.62
N ASP A 620 -7.23 23.81 7.46
CA ASP A 620 -6.60 25.03 7.97
C ASP A 620 -6.47 26.13 6.90
N GLY A 621 -7.01 25.90 5.70
CA GLY A 621 -6.99 26.81 4.58
C GLY A 621 -5.72 26.76 3.71
N ARG A 622 -4.75 25.87 3.99
CA ARG A 622 -3.61 25.68 3.07
C ARG A 622 -4.10 25.18 1.70
N ILE A 623 -3.57 25.78 0.64
CA ILE A 623 -3.78 25.35 -0.74
C ILE A 623 -2.64 24.40 -1.12
N VAL A 624 -2.98 23.18 -1.54
CA VAL A 624 -2.01 22.16 -1.96
C VAL A 624 -2.32 21.68 -3.37
N LYS A 625 -1.28 21.47 -4.17
CA LYS A 625 -1.39 20.80 -5.47
C LYS A 625 -0.82 19.40 -5.35
N THR A 626 -1.62 18.39 -5.65
CA THR A 626 -1.29 16.99 -5.32
C THR A 626 -0.10 16.46 -6.13
N ARG A 627 0.06 16.91 -7.37
CA ARG A 627 1.25 16.70 -8.22
C ARG A 627 1.25 17.62 -9.44
N ARG A 628 2.31 17.56 -10.25
CA ARG A 628 2.42 18.24 -11.55
C ARG A 628 1.58 17.50 -12.63
N ARG A 629 1.42 18.15 -13.80
CA ARG A 629 0.61 17.69 -14.94
C ARG A 629 1.06 16.40 -15.68
N PRO A 630 2.33 15.95 -15.66
CA PRO A 630 2.70 14.71 -16.36
C PRO A 630 1.88 13.50 -15.91
N ARG A 631 1.42 12.69 -16.87
CA ARG A 631 0.59 11.48 -16.62
C ARG A 631 1.26 10.44 -15.72
N LYS A 632 2.61 10.44 -15.68
CA LYS A 632 3.41 9.55 -14.84
C LYS A 632 4.27 10.36 -13.90
N THR A 633 4.33 9.92 -12.64
CA THR A 633 5.26 10.44 -11.64
C THR A 633 5.51 9.37 -10.58
N SER A 634 6.71 9.37 -10.03
CA SER A 634 7.09 8.61 -8.83
C SER A 634 7.67 9.54 -7.76
N ALA A 635 7.42 10.85 -7.89
CA ALA A 635 7.90 11.85 -6.94
C ALA A 635 6.99 11.89 -5.70
N GLY A 636 7.39 11.16 -4.66
CA GLY A 636 6.68 11.12 -3.37
C GLY A 636 5.38 10.30 -3.39
N TYR A 637 4.52 10.53 -2.40
CA TYR A 637 3.27 9.80 -2.23
C TYR A 637 2.21 10.21 -3.26
N ASN A 638 1.32 9.27 -3.63
CA ASN A 638 0.17 9.57 -4.48
C ASN A 638 -0.93 10.29 -3.70
N LEU A 639 -0.74 11.60 -3.45
CA LEU A 639 -1.75 12.41 -2.77
C LEU A 639 -3.05 12.56 -3.57
N THR A 640 -3.00 12.50 -4.92
CA THR A 640 -4.22 12.55 -5.74
C THR A 640 -5.17 11.42 -5.35
N GLY A 641 -4.65 10.19 -5.24
CA GLY A 641 -5.45 9.03 -4.87
C GLY A 641 -5.99 9.07 -3.43
N LEU A 642 -5.43 9.92 -2.55
CA LEU A 642 -5.95 10.13 -1.20
C LEU A 642 -7.22 11.00 -1.20
N PHE A 643 -7.32 11.97 -2.10
CA PHE A 643 -8.47 12.90 -2.16
C PHE A 643 -9.61 12.40 -3.05
N VAL A 644 -9.31 11.65 -4.12
CA VAL A 644 -10.35 11.01 -4.95
C VAL A 644 -11.04 9.92 -4.12
N GLY A 645 -12.37 9.97 -4.01
CA GLY A 645 -13.15 9.05 -3.16
C GLY A 645 -13.13 9.42 -1.67
N SER A 646 -12.57 10.57 -1.28
CA SER A 646 -12.55 11.00 0.13
C SER A 646 -13.86 11.61 0.63
N GLU A 647 -14.85 11.78 -0.26
CA GLU A 647 -16.17 12.36 0.01
C GLU A 647 -16.11 13.73 0.69
N GLY A 648 -15.07 14.51 0.40
CA GLY A 648 -14.86 15.83 1.01
C GLY A 648 -14.42 15.78 2.47
N THR A 649 -14.12 14.60 3.02
CA THR A 649 -13.67 14.45 4.41
C THR A 649 -12.21 14.88 4.59
N LEU A 650 -11.38 14.91 3.55
CA LEU A 650 -9.95 15.26 3.69
C LEU A 650 -9.60 16.66 3.20
N GLY A 651 -10.45 17.28 2.38
CA GLY A 651 -10.22 18.62 1.86
C GLY A 651 -11.23 19.01 0.78
N LEU A 652 -11.16 20.27 0.36
CA LEU A 652 -12.05 20.91 -0.62
C LEU A 652 -11.32 21.01 -1.96
N VAL A 653 -11.78 20.27 -2.96
CA VAL A 653 -11.18 20.29 -4.31
C VAL A 653 -11.65 21.55 -5.05
N THR A 654 -10.71 22.33 -5.59
CA THR A 654 -10.98 23.63 -6.25
C THR A 654 -10.53 23.70 -7.71
N GLU A 655 -9.61 22.85 -8.13
CA GLU A 655 -9.25 22.65 -9.54
C GLU A 655 -8.94 21.17 -9.79
N ILE A 656 -9.35 20.66 -10.94
CA ILE A 656 -9.18 19.27 -11.34
C ILE A 656 -8.51 19.23 -12.70
N THR A 657 -7.37 18.56 -12.82
CA THR A 657 -6.78 18.22 -14.12
C THR A 657 -7.22 16.81 -14.52
N LEU A 658 -7.95 16.68 -15.62
CA LEU A 658 -8.49 15.43 -16.14
C LEU A 658 -7.77 15.01 -17.43
N LYS A 659 -7.57 13.70 -17.61
CA LYS A 659 -7.22 13.15 -18.93
C LYS A 659 -8.43 13.26 -19.88
N LEU A 660 -8.16 13.31 -21.17
CA LEU A 660 -9.15 13.16 -22.24
C LEU A 660 -8.84 11.94 -23.11
N SER A 661 -9.87 11.41 -23.76
CA SER A 661 -9.82 10.28 -24.69
C SER A 661 -10.23 10.74 -26.09
N PRO A 662 -9.70 10.16 -27.18
CA PRO A 662 -10.23 10.43 -28.51
C PRO A 662 -11.61 9.80 -28.66
N ILE A 663 -12.51 10.47 -29.38
CA ILE A 663 -13.83 9.91 -29.72
C ILE A 663 -13.62 8.69 -30.64
N PRO A 664 -14.21 7.52 -30.34
CA PRO A 664 -14.09 6.34 -31.20
C PRO A 664 -14.64 6.57 -32.61
N GLU A 665 -14.00 5.98 -33.63
CA GLU A 665 -14.43 6.09 -35.03
C GLU A 665 -15.84 5.52 -35.26
N ASN A 666 -16.17 4.44 -34.57
CA ASN A 666 -17.45 3.76 -34.69
C ASN A 666 -17.93 3.30 -33.31
N THR A 667 -19.22 3.52 -33.05
CA THR A 667 -19.96 2.93 -31.94
C THR A 667 -21.17 2.17 -32.46
N ARG A 668 -21.43 0.98 -31.89
CA ARG A 668 -22.63 0.18 -32.17
C ARG A 668 -23.28 -0.26 -30.87
N VAL A 669 -24.61 -0.13 -30.81
CA VAL A 669 -25.42 -0.59 -29.69
C VAL A 669 -26.03 -1.94 -30.02
N GLY A 670 -26.05 -2.85 -29.04
CA GLY A 670 -26.72 -4.14 -29.13
C GLY A 670 -27.59 -4.41 -27.91
N VAL A 671 -28.66 -5.19 -28.11
CA VAL A 671 -29.57 -5.65 -27.06
C VAL A 671 -29.75 -7.15 -27.22
N VAL A 672 -29.65 -7.88 -26.11
CA VAL A 672 -29.77 -9.34 -26.09
C VAL A 672 -30.70 -9.75 -24.97
N THR A 673 -31.74 -10.51 -25.29
CA THR A 673 -32.72 -10.99 -24.30
C THR A 673 -32.41 -12.41 -23.86
N PHE A 674 -32.77 -12.73 -22.61
CA PHE A 674 -32.55 -14.03 -21.98
C PHE A 674 -33.83 -14.52 -21.31
N SER A 675 -34.01 -15.82 -21.21
CA SER A 675 -35.21 -16.41 -20.59
C SER A 675 -35.26 -16.22 -19.07
N ASP A 676 -34.10 -16.01 -18.45
CA ASP A 676 -33.94 -15.81 -17.00
C ASP A 676 -32.66 -15.00 -16.69
N ILE A 677 -32.63 -14.38 -15.51
CA ILE A 677 -31.54 -13.48 -15.11
C ILE A 677 -30.21 -14.23 -14.90
N GLY A 678 -30.28 -15.50 -14.52
CA GLY A 678 -29.12 -16.36 -14.30
C GLY A 678 -28.33 -16.61 -15.58
N LYS A 679 -29.04 -16.83 -16.70
CA LYS A 679 -28.44 -16.91 -18.03
C LYS A 679 -27.80 -15.59 -18.46
N ALA A 680 -28.48 -14.46 -18.23
CA ALA A 680 -27.92 -13.14 -18.55
C ALA A 680 -26.61 -12.89 -17.77
N ALA A 681 -26.61 -13.14 -16.45
CA ALA A 681 -25.41 -12.98 -15.63
C ALA A 681 -24.30 -13.98 -16.02
N THR A 682 -24.65 -15.23 -16.35
CA THR A 682 -23.68 -16.22 -16.85
C THR A 682 -23.05 -15.80 -18.18
N ALA A 683 -23.85 -15.24 -19.09
CA ALA A 683 -23.38 -14.70 -20.37
C ALA A 683 -22.39 -13.56 -20.15
N ALA A 684 -22.73 -12.59 -19.28
CA ALA A 684 -21.86 -11.48 -18.92
C ALA A 684 -20.51 -11.97 -18.35
N SER A 685 -20.53 -12.84 -17.33
CA SER A 685 -19.30 -13.40 -16.74
C SER A 685 -18.43 -14.15 -17.77
N LYS A 686 -19.05 -14.88 -18.71
CA LYS A 686 -18.30 -15.58 -19.78
C LYS A 686 -17.64 -14.61 -20.76
N MET A 687 -18.34 -13.55 -21.15
CA MET A 687 -17.79 -12.54 -22.05
C MET A 687 -16.58 -11.84 -21.42
N ILE A 688 -16.70 -11.43 -20.15
CA ILE A 688 -15.62 -10.79 -19.39
C ILE A 688 -14.40 -11.73 -19.34
N ARG A 689 -14.60 -13.00 -18.97
CA ARG A 689 -13.52 -14.00 -18.87
C ARG A 689 -12.87 -14.34 -20.21
N ARG A 690 -13.58 -14.21 -21.33
CA ARG A 690 -13.03 -14.37 -22.68
C ARG A 690 -12.26 -13.12 -23.13
N GLY A 691 -12.37 -12.00 -22.42
CA GLY A 691 -11.68 -10.75 -22.74
C GLY A 691 -12.25 -10.07 -23.98
N ILE A 692 -13.55 -10.23 -24.26
CA ILE A 692 -14.18 -9.60 -25.41
C ILE A 692 -14.24 -8.08 -25.18
N PRO A 693 -13.65 -7.25 -26.06
CA PRO A 693 -13.70 -5.80 -25.89
C PRO A 693 -15.12 -5.26 -26.09
N VAL A 694 -15.66 -4.67 -25.04
CA VAL A 694 -16.94 -3.95 -25.04
C VAL A 694 -16.75 -2.61 -24.33
N GLN A 695 -17.48 -1.59 -24.79
CA GLN A 695 -17.47 -0.27 -24.16
C GLN A 695 -18.34 -0.27 -22.89
N CYS A 696 -19.54 -0.83 -23.02
CA CYS A 696 -20.53 -0.96 -21.95
C CYS A 696 -21.17 -2.35 -22.02
N MET A 697 -21.48 -2.90 -20.86
CA MET A 697 -22.31 -4.09 -20.71
C MET A 697 -23.21 -3.90 -19.50
N GLU A 698 -24.49 -3.64 -19.77
CA GLU A 698 -25.50 -3.28 -18.79
C GLU A 698 -26.57 -4.36 -18.71
N LEU A 699 -27.10 -4.64 -17.52
CA LEU A 699 -28.22 -5.55 -17.30
C LEU A 699 -29.46 -4.78 -16.86
N MET A 700 -30.64 -5.16 -17.35
CA MET A 700 -31.95 -4.87 -16.74
C MET A 700 -32.74 -6.17 -16.64
N ASP A 701 -33.39 -6.41 -15.51
CA ASP A 701 -34.27 -7.57 -15.34
C ASP A 701 -35.64 -7.36 -15.99
N ASP A 702 -36.46 -8.42 -15.99
CA ASP A 702 -37.81 -8.42 -16.52
C ASP A 702 -38.72 -7.37 -15.88
N VAL A 703 -38.62 -7.19 -14.55
CA VAL A 703 -39.41 -6.20 -13.80
C VAL A 703 -39.06 -4.80 -14.26
N GLN A 704 -37.77 -4.48 -14.38
CA GLN A 704 -37.31 -3.18 -14.84
C GLN A 704 -37.72 -2.92 -16.31
N MET A 705 -37.70 -3.93 -17.17
CA MET A 705 -38.22 -3.80 -18.54
C MET A 705 -39.74 -3.53 -18.56
N SER A 706 -40.51 -4.18 -17.68
CA SER A 706 -41.95 -3.91 -17.50
C SER A 706 -42.22 -2.49 -17.00
N VAL A 707 -41.40 -2.00 -16.07
CA VAL A 707 -41.45 -0.62 -15.57
C VAL A 707 -41.24 0.40 -16.70
N VAL A 708 -40.25 0.18 -17.57
CA VAL A 708 -40.01 1.05 -18.73
C VAL A 708 -41.21 1.07 -19.68
N ASN A 709 -41.82 -0.08 -19.96
CA ASN A 709 -43.04 -0.15 -20.79
C ASN A 709 -44.21 0.63 -20.17
N ARG A 710 -44.43 0.47 -18.87
CA ARG A 710 -45.57 1.09 -18.16
C ARG A 710 -45.42 2.60 -18.00
N ALA A 711 -44.19 3.09 -17.81
CA ALA A 711 -43.92 4.52 -17.74
C ALA A 711 -44.08 5.21 -19.11
N GLY A 712 -43.92 4.46 -20.21
CA GLY A 712 -44.09 5.00 -21.57
C GLY A 712 -42.98 5.93 -22.04
N GLY A 713 -41.81 5.93 -21.36
CA GLY A 713 -40.69 6.84 -21.63
C GLY A 713 -39.84 6.48 -22.85
N THR A 714 -40.12 5.37 -23.55
CA THR A 714 -39.35 4.94 -24.73
C THR A 714 -40.24 4.86 -25.97
N SER A 715 -39.63 4.97 -27.16
CA SER A 715 -40.34 5.01 -28.45
C SER A 715 -40.88 3.65 -28.92
N ARG A 716 -40.63 2.57 -28.16
CA ARG A 716 -41.08 1.21 -28.49
C ARG A 716 -41.50 0.45 -27.24
N VAL A 717 -42.29 -0.60 -27.44
CA VAL A 717 -42.60 -1.59 -26.40
C VAL A 717 -41.51 -2.67 -26.40
N TRP A 718 -41.02 -2.99 -25.21
CA TRP A 718 -39.96 -3.96 -24.97
C TRP A 718 -40.50 -5.31 -24.53
N LYS A 719 -39.74 -6.39 -24.78
CA LYS A 719 -40.01 -7.68 -24.16
C LYS A 719 -39.65 -7.58 -22.68
N GLU A 720 -40.55 -8.03 -21.81
CA GLU A 720 -40.37 -8.07 -20.36
C GLU A 720 -39.56 -9.30 -19.98
N LEU A 721 -38.31 -9.32 -20.41
CA LEU A 721 -37.33 -10.40 -20.18
C LEU A 721 -36.02 -9.79 -19.69
N PRO A 722 -35.22 -10.51 -18.89
CA PRO A 722 -33.87 -10.08 -18.55
C PRO A 722 -33.07 -9.79 -19.83
N THR A 723 -32.43 -8.62 -19.86
CA THR A 723 -31.87 -8.05 -21.08
C THR A 723 -30.49 -7.45 -20.81
N LEU A 724 -29.50 -7.85 -21.63
CA LEU A 724 -28.20 -7.19 -21.67
C LEU A 724 -28.18 -6.13 -22.78
N PHE A 725 -27.70 -4.94 -22.43
CA PHE A 725 -27.45 -3.83 -23.35
C PHE A 725 -25.94 -3.67 -23.51
N PHE A 726 -25.49 -3.51 -24.75
CA PHE A 726 -24.10 -3.41 -25.11
C PHE A 726 -23.83 -2.11 -25.86
N LYS A 727 -22.66 -1.52 -25.61
CA LYS A 727 -22.00 -0.62 -26.55
C LYS A 727 -20.67 -1.24 -26.97
N PHE A 728 -20.39 -1.22 -28.26
CA PHE A 728 -19.10 -1.60 -28.83
C PHE A 728 -18.50 -0.36 -29.48
N SER A 729 -17.24 -0.06 -29.18
CA SER A 729 -16.54 1.07 -29.77
C SER A 729 -15.17 0.70 -30.30
N GLY A 730 -14.74 1.38 -31.37
CA GLY A 730 -13.43 1.23 -31.96
C GLY A 730 -13.45 1.52 -33.46
N THR A 731 -12.51 0.94 -34.19
CA THR A 731 -12.60 0.91 -35.66
C THR A 731 -13.74 0.01 -36.13
N LYS A 732 -14.22 0.20 -37.36
CA LYS A 732 -15.28 -0.65 -37.96
C LYS A 732 -14.98 -2.15 -37.84
N GLY A 733 -13.72 -2.55 -38.06
CA GLY A 733 -13.29 -3.95 -37.98
C GLY A 733 -13.33 -4.50 -36.56
N GLN A 734 -12.85 -3.73 -35.57
CA GLN A 734 -12.87 -4.13 -34.15
C GLN A 734 -14.30 -4.29 -33.64
N VAL A 735 -15.18 -3.34 -33.97
CA VAL A 735 -16.59 -3.41 -33.56
C VAL A 735 -17.28 -4.65 -34.14
N ALA A 736 -17.07 -4.93 -35.43
CA ALA A 736 -17.63 -6.11 -36.07
C ALA A 736 -17.12 -7.42 -35.44
N ASP A 737 -15.82 -7.49 -35.14
CA ASP A 737 -15.21 -8.65 -34.50
C ASP A 737 -15.75 -8.87 -33.07
N SER A 738 -15.80 -7.83 -32.23
CA SER A 738 -16.37 -7.91 -30.88
C SER A 738 -17.84 -8.36 -30.90
N ILE A 739 -18.64 -7.88 -31.85
CA ILE A 739 -20.04 -8.31 -32.01
C ILE A 739 -20.12 -9.81 -32.38
N ASN A 740 -19.27 -10.27 -33.31
CA ASN A 740 -19.25 -11.67 -33.72
C ASN A 740 -18.81 -12.59 -32.58
N GLN A 741 -17.74 -12.23 -31.86
CA GLN A 741 -17.28 -12.97 -30.68
C GLN A 741 -18.34 -12.99 -29.58
N THR A 742 -19.05 -11.88 -29.38
CA THR A 742 -20.17 -11.79 -28.42
C THR A 742 -21.25 -12.80 -28.77
N LYS A 743 -21.75 -12.76 -30.02
CA LYS A 743 -22.76 -13.71 -30.52
C LYS A 743 -22.31 -15.14 -30.31
N GLU A 744 -21.12 -15.51 -30.79
CA GLU A 744 -20.58 -16.86 -30.66
C GLU A 744 -20.51 -17.33 -29.20
N THR A 745 -20.07 -16.45 -28.29
CA THR A 745 -19.86 -16.79 -26.88
C THR A 745 -21.16 -17.02 -26.13
N ILE A 746 -22.18 -16.20 -26.41
CA ILE A 746 -23.42 -16.19 -25.61
C ILE A 746 -24.63 -16.81 -26.30
N GLN A 747 -24.48 -17.25 -27.56
CA GLN A 747 -25.53 -17.96 -28.32
C GLN A 747 -26.19 -19.11 -27.53
N PRO A 748 -25.49 -19.91 -26.69
CA PRO A 748 -26.14 -20.98 -25.92
C PRO A 748 -27.09 -20.49 -24.81
N PHE A 749 -27.05 -19.19 -24.47
CA PHE A 749 -27.81 -18.59 -23.37
C PHE A 749 -28.87 -17.59 -23.86
N ALA A 750 -28.59 -16.92 -24.98
CA ALA A 750 -29.39 -15.83 -25.52
C ALA A 750 -30.60 -16.31 -26.33
N ASP A 751 -31.72 -15.59 -26.22
CA ASP A 751 -32.94 -15.87 -26.99
C ASP A 751 -32.99 -15.05 -28.27
N THR A 752 -32.69 -13.75 -28.19
CA THR A 752 -32.69 -12.85 -29.35
C THR A 752 -31.53 -11.87 -29.31
N PHE A 753 -31.03 -11.51 -30.49
CA PHE A 753 -29.98 -10.53 -30.69
C PHE A 753 -30.48 -9.41 -31.59
N GLU A 754 -30.39 -8.17 -31.12
CA GLU A 754 -30.71 -6.97 -31.88
C GLU A 754 -29.50 -6.04 -31.86
N PHE A 755 -29.01 -5.61 -33.02
CA PHE A 755 -27.86 -4.71 -33.13
C PHE A 755 -28.22 -3.56 -34.06
N ALA A 756 -27.96 -2.33 -33.61
CA ALA A 756 -28.27 -1.13 -34.36
C ALA A 756 -27.48 -1.06 -35.67
N LYS A 757 -28.16 -0.67 -36.75
CA LYS A 757 -27.57 -0.48 -38.09
C LYS A 757 -27.02 0.93 -38.26
N ASP A 758 -27.68 1.89 -37.62
CA ASP A 758 -27.40 3.32 -37.66
C ASP A 758 -27.53 3.95 -36.26
N ASP A 759 -27.26 5.26 -36.18
CA ASP A 759 -27.20 5.98 -34.91
C ASP A 759 -28.60 6.19 -34.31
N ASP A 760 -29.65 6.34 -35.13
CA ASP A 760 -31.03 6.50 -34.65
C ASP A 760 -31.54 5.21 -33.98
N GLU A 761 -31.26 4.05 -34.59
CA GLU A 761 -31.53 2.75 -33.98
C GLU A 761 -30.68 2.55 -32.72
N ALA A 762 -29.43 3.03 -32.70
CA ALA A 762 -28.57 2.94 -31.52
C ALA A 762 -29.12 3.77 -30.34
N HIS A 763 -29.58 5.01 -30.60
CA HIS A 763 -30.24 5.84 -29.60
C HIS A 763 -31.51 5.18 -29.08
N THR A 764 -32.33 4.62 -29.99
CA THR A 764 -33.56 3.91 -29.64
C THR A 764 -33.25 2.70 -28.76
N LEU A 765 -32.28 1.88 -29.13
CA LEU A 765 -31.92 0.69 -28.38
C LEU A 765 -31.36 1.00 -27.00
N TRP A 766 -30.57 2.06 -26.87
CA TRP A 766 -30.00 2.48 -25.58
C TRP A 766 -31.00 3.22 -24.67
N SER A 767 -32.10 3.74 -25.24
CA SER A 767 -33.06 4.57 -24.50
C SER A 767 -33.64 3.87 -23.26
N ALA A 768 -33.98 2.57 -23.34
CA ALA A 768 -34.51 1.83 -22.19
C ALA A 768 -33.57 1.85 -20.98
N ARG A 769 -32.26 1.66 -21.21
CA ARG A 769 -31.25 1.72 -20.15
C ARG A 769 -31.12 3.12 -19.56
N LYS A 770 -31.23 4.15 -20.40
CA LYS A 770 -31.13 5.57 -19.98
C LYS A 770 -32.34 6.01 -19.16
N GLU A 771 -33.53 5.55 -19.52
CA GLU A 771 -34.80 5.92 -18.87
C GLU A 771 -35.15 5.07 -17.64
N ALA A 772 -34.32 4.08 -17.27
CA ALA A 772 -34.65 3.09 -16.24
C ALA A 772 -35.05 3.71 -14.88
N LEU A 773 -34.24 4.63 -14.35
CA LEU A 773 -34.53 5.28 -13.07
C LEU A 773 -35.74 6.21 -13.17
N TRP A 774 -35.81 7.03 -14.22
CA TRP A 774 -36.93 7.95 -14.47
C TRP A 774 -38.26 7.22 -14.62
N SER A 775 -38.24 6.05 -15.26
CA SER A 775 -39.43 5.20 -15.40
C SER A 775 -39.91 4.67 -14.06
N MET A 776 -39.00 4.31 -13.16
CA MET A 776 -39.38 3.86 -11.80
C MET A 776 -40.01 5.00 -11.00
N ILE A 777 -39.42 6.19 -11.07
CA ILE A 777 -39.94 7.39 -10.38
C ILE A 777 -41.31 7.77 -10.92
N ALA A 778 -41.50 7.76 -12.24
CA ALA A 778 -42.75 8.14 -12.89
C ALA A 778 -43.94 7.21 -12.54
N LEU A 779 -43.66 5.98 -12.09
CA LEU A 779 -44.68 5.04 -11.62
C LEU A 779 -44.99 5.17 -10.12
N GLY A 780 -44.21 5.95 -9.38
CA GLY A 780 -44.45 6.19 -7.95
C GLY A 780 -45.67 7.10 -7.73
N ASP A 781 -46.52 6.72 -6.79
CA ASP A 781 -47.60 7.58 -6.29
C ASP A 781 -47.05 8.63 -5.31
N GLU A 782 -47.85 9.64 -4.98
CA GLU A 782 -47.50 10.67 -3.98
C GLU A 782 -47.05 10.04 -2.65
N GLY A 783 -45.86 10.42 -2.17
CA GLY A 783 -45.24 9.83 -0.98
C GLY A 783 -44.37 8.58 -1.23
N SER A 784 -44.30 8.08 -2.47
CA SER A 784 -43.38 7.02 -2.86
C SER A 784 -41.96 7.54 -3.10
N SER A 785 -40.97 6.70 -2.86
CA SER A 785 -39.55 6.98 -3.06
C SER A 785 -38.85 5.77 -3.67
N VAL A 786 -37.81 6.00 -4.47
CA VAL A 786 -36.96 4.92 -4.99
C VAL A 786 -35.72 4.80 -4.11
N TRP A 787 -35.58 3.69 -3.38
CA TRP A 787 -34.30 3.36 -2.76
C TRP A 787 -33.39 2.82 -3.84
N THR A 788 -32.39 3.62 -4.21
CA THR A 788 -31.32 3.22 -5.12
C THR A 788 -30.11 2.79 -4.29
N THR A 789 -29.65 1.56 -4.47
CA THR A 789 -28.49 1.01 -3.75
C THR A 789 -27.66 0.14 -4.68
N ASP A 790 -26.41 -0.13 -4.30
CA ASP A 790 -25.44 -0.85 -5.09
C ASP A 790 -24.51 -1.75 -4.27
N VAL A 791 -23.98 -2.78 -4.91
CA VAL A 791 -22.87 -3.61 -4.41
C VAL A 791 -21.99 -4.03 -5.60
N ALA A 792 -20.75 -4.40 -5.32
CA ALA A 792 -19.86 -5.01 -6.31
C ALA A 792 -19.29 -6.32 -5.79
N VAL A 793 -19.09 -7.30 -6.68
CA VAL A 793 -18.51 -8.60 -6.32
C VAL A 793 -17.45 -9.03 -7.34
N PRO A 794 -16.55 -9.97 -6.98
CA PRO A 794 -15.72 -10.65 -7.95
C PRO A 794 -16.58 -11.26 -9.08
N ILE A 795 -16.11 -11.20 -10.33
CA ILE A 795 -16.85 -11.64 -11.52
C ILE A 795 -17.34 -13.10 -11.42
N SER A 796 -16.64 -13.94 -10.66
CA SER A 796 -17.03 -15.32 -10.36
C SER A 796 -18.33 -15.45 -9.57
N SER A 797 -18.64 -14.47 -8.72
CA SER A 797 -19.78 -14.45 -7.80
C SER A 797 -20.99 -13.70 -8.35
N LEU A 798 -20.82 -13.00 -9.48
CA LEU A 798 -21.80 -12.10 -10.09
C LEU A 798 -23.16 -12.75 -10.36
N ARG A 799 -23.16 -13.98 -10.88
CA ARG A 799 -24.39 -14.73 -11.11
C ARG A 799 -25.14 -15.00 -9.81
N GLU A 800 -24.42 -15.51 -8.81
CA GLU A 800 -25.02 -15.97 -7.56
C GLU A 800 -25.61 -14.79 -6.77
N ILE A 801 -24.88 -13.67 -6.68
CA ILE A 801 -25.39 -12.49 -5.99
C ILE A 801 -26.64 -11.92 -6.68
N ILE A 802 -26.65 -11.84 -8.02
CA ILE A 802 -27.81 -11.32 -8.76
C ILE A 802 -29.03 -12.24 -8.61
N GLU A 803 -28.86 -13.56 -8.77
CA GLU A 803 -29.97 -14.52 -8.65
C GLU A 803 -30.57 -14.53 -7.24
N THR A 804 -29.73 -14.44 -6.21
CA THR A 804 -30.18 -14.46 -4.81
C THR A 804 -30.80 -13.13 -4.40
N SER A 805 -30.19 -11.99 -4.77
CA SER A 805 -30.75 -10.66 -4.49
C SER A 805 -32.06 -10.44 -5.23
N LYS A 806 -32.20 -10.91 -6.49
CA LYS A 806 -33.48 -10.83 -7.20
C LYS A 806 -34.59 -11.59 -6.47
N LYS A 807 -34.32 -12.78 -5.93
CA LYS A 807 -35.33 -13.53 -5.15
C LYS A 807 -35.80 -12.77 -3.91
N ASP A 808 -34.88 -12.11 -3.20
CA ASP A 808 -35.23 -11.30 -2.03
C ASP A 808 -36.04 -10.07 -2.42
N ILE A 809 -35.66 -9.41 -3.51
CA ILE A 809 -36.33 -8.23 -4.07
C ILE A 809 -37.75 -8.59 -4.54
N ASP A 810 -37.91 -9.67 -5.32
CA ASP A 810 -39.21 -10.16 -5.79
C ASP A 810 -40.13 -10.53 -4.60
N GLY A 811 -39.54 -10.96 -3.48
CA GLY A 811 -40.24 -11.28 -2.23
C GLY A 811 -40.87 -10.09 -1.50
N LEU A 812 -40.55 -8.84 -1.85
CA LEU A 812 -41.12 -7.65 -1.24
C LEU A 812 -42.60 -7.44 -1.61
N GLY A 813 -43.01 -7.89 -2.80
CA GLY A 813 -44.39 -7.84 -3.29
C GLY A 813 -44.81 -6.55 -4.00
N PHE A 814 -43.86 -5.70 -4.40
CA PHE A 814 -44.09 -4.46 -5.16
C PHE A 814 -42.94 -4.21 -6.18
N PHE A 815 -43.01 -3.14 -6.98
CA PHE A 815 -42.06 -2.90 -8.08
C PHE A 815 -40.64 -2.66 -7.57
N ALA A 816 -39.76 -3.62 -7.85
CA ALA A 816 -38.36 -3.49 -7.55
C ALA A 816 -37.53 -4.24 -8.60
N GLY A 817 -36.60 -3.53 -9.22
CA GLY A 817 -35.84 -4.02 -10.38
C GLY A 817 -34.37 -4.23 -10.04
N VAL A 818 -33.77 -5.21 -10.71
CA VAL A 818 -32.31 -5.36 -10.78
C VAL A 818 -31.80 -4.73 -12.07
N ILE A 819 -30.86 -3.81 -11.92
CA ILE A 819 -30.12 -3.18 -13.02
C ILE A 819 -28.62 -3.25 -12.69
N GLY A 820 -27.73 -3.23 -13.66
CA GLY A 820 -26.30 -3.30 -13.31
C GLY A 820 -25.33 -2.90 -14.38
N HIS A 821 -24.25 -2.23 -13.94
CA HIS A 821 -22.97 -2.13 -14.62
C HIS A 821 -22.24 -3.49 -14.56
N ILE A 822 -22.87 -4.52 -15.13
CA ILE A 822 -22.50 -5.92 -14.93
C ILE A 822 -21.10 -6.25 -15.52
N GLY A 823 -20.61 -5.40 -16.42
CA GLY A 823 -19.23 -5.40 -16.92
C GLY A 823 -18.16 -5.40 -15.85
N ASP A 824 -18.41 -4.69 -14.74
CA ASP A 824 -17.44 -4.44 -13.67
C ASP A 824 -17.76 -5.21 -12.39
N GLY A 825 -18.72 -6.14 -12.47
CA GLY A 825 -19.21 -6.89 -11.30
C GLY A 825 -20.11 -6.07 -10.37
N ASN A 826 -20.57 -4.90 -10.81
CA ASN A 826 -21.44 -4.01 -10.04
C ASN A 826 -22.90 -4.12 -10.50
N PHE A 827 -23.83 -4.23 -9.55
CA PHE A 827 -25.25 -4.14 -9.82
C PHE A 827 -25.98 -3.34 -8.73
N HIS A 828 -27.21 -2.95 -9.05
CA HIS A 828 -28.06 -2.09 -8.27
C HIS A 828 -29.43 -2.72 -8.06
N GLY A 829 -30.02 -2.40 -6.90
CA GLY A 829 -31.44 -2.57 -6.64
C GLY A 829 -32.13 -1.21 -6.74
N PHE A 830 -33.16 -1.11 -7.59
CA PHE A 830 -34.09 0.02 -7.62
C PHE A 830 -35.39 -0.42 -6.97
N ILE A 831 -35.64 0.04 -5.75
CA ILE A 831 -36.78 -0.43 -4.94
C ILE A 831 -37.74 0.74 -4.71
N LEU A 832 -38.86 0.74 -5.43
CA LEU A 832 -39.93 1.72 -5.23
C LEU A 832 -40.72 1.34 -3.99
N HIS A 833 -40.83 2.25 -3.03
CA HIS A 833 -41.54 1.99 -1.77
C HIS A 833 -42.22 3.25 -1.23
N ASN A 834 -43.25 3.07 -0.40
CA ASN A 834 -43.89 4.16 0.32
C ASN A 834 -43.04 4.57 1.53
N ARG A 835 -42.48 5.79 1.50
CA ARG A 835 -41.61 6.29 2.56
C ARG A 835 -42.36 6.64 3.86
N ASN A 836 -43.68 6.74 3.78
CA ASN A 836 -44.56 7.03 4.92
C ASN A 836 -45.09 5.76 5.60
N ASP A 837 -44.77 4.56 5.09
CA ASP A 837 -45.09 3.27 5.72
C ASP A 837 -43.83 2.70 6.41
N PRO A 838 -43.73 2.76 7.75
CA PRO A 838 -42.56 2.29 8.48
C PRO A 838 -42.30 0.78 8.34
N GLU A 839 -43.34 -0.04 8.17
CA GLU A 839 -43.18 -1.49 8.02
C GLU A 839 -42.68 -1.85 6.63
N GLU A 840 -43.16 -1.14 5.60
CA GLU A 840 -42.61 -1.25 4.25
C GLU A 840 -41.16 -0.81 4.19
N GLN A 841 -40.84 0.36 4.76
CA GLN A 841 -39.48 0.89 4.82
C GLN A 841 -38.52 -0.09 5.51
N LYS A 842 -38.93 -0.71 6.62
CA LYS A 842 -38.11 -1.69 7.33
C LYS A 842 -37.88 -2.98 6.53
N ARG A 843 -38.87 -3.43 5.76
CA ARG A 843 -38.71 -4.59 4.85
C ARG A 843 -37.72 -4.28 3.73
N VAL A 844 -37.79 -3.08 3.15
CA VAL A 844 -36.85 -2.61 2.12
C VAL A 844 -35.44 -2.50 2.69
N GLU A 845 -35.28 -1.86 3.83
CA GLU A 845 -33.99 -1.73 4.52
C GLU A 845 -33.36 -3.11 4.78
N GLN A 846 -34.13 -4.06 5.30
CA GLN A 846 -33.64 -5.43 5.52
C GLN A 846 -33.22 -6.12 4.22
N CYS A 847 -33.97 -5.93 3.12
CA CYS A 847 -33.61 -6.46 1.81
C CYS A 847 -32.28 -5.88 1.30
N VAL A 848 -32.10 -4.56 1.41
CA VAL A 848 -30.85 -3.87 1.06
C VAL A 848 -29.68 -4.36 1.93
N HIS A 849 -29.89 -4.50 3.24
CA HIS A 849 -28.86 -4.99 4.16
C HIS A 849 -28.46 -6.43 3.81
N ASN A 850 -29.42 -7.32 3.55
CA ASN A 850 -29.13 -8.69 3.13
C ASN A 850 -28.31 -8.74 1.84
N MET A 851 -28.62 -7.86 0.88
CA MET A 851 -27.86 -7.74 -0.37
C MET A 851 -26.41 -7.31 -0.11
N VAL A 852 -26.19 -6.30 0.73
CA VAL A 852 -24.85 -5.83 1.10
C VAL A 852 -24.07 -6.91 1.84
N GLU A 853 -24.69 -7.56 2.82
CA GLU A 853 -24.04 -8.61 3.62
C GLU A 853 -23.60 -9.79 2.76
N ARG A 854 -24.47 -10.22 1.85
CA ARG A 854 -24.15 -11.30 0.93
C ARG A 854 -23.01 -10.93 -0.01
N ALA A 855 -22.95 -9.68 -0.48
CA ALA A 855 -21.82 -9.22 -1.28
C ALA A 855 -20.50 -9.29 -0.50
N LEU A 856 -20.49 -8.86 0.76
CA LEU A 856 -19.31 -8.93 1.63
C LEU A 856 -18.88 -10.38 1.91
N GLU A 857 -19.82 -11.30 2.14
CA GLU A 857 -19.55 -12.73 2.30
C GLU A 857 -18.93 -13.37 1.03
N MET A 858 -19.17 -12.76 -0.14
CA MET A 858 -18.64 -13.18 -1.44
C MET A 858 -17.34 -12.46 -1.84
N ASP A 859 -16.61 -11.88 -0.88
CA ASP A 859 -15.38 -11.09 -1.11
C ASP A 859 -15.64 -9.84 -1.99
N GLY A 860 -16.87 -9.32 -1.91
CA GLY A 860 -17.31 -8.10 -2.59
C GLY A 860 -17.22 -6.85 -1.72
N SER A 861 -17.77 -5.75 -2.23
CA SER A 861 -17.81 -4.45 -1.58
C SER A 861 -19.25 -3.99 -1.32
N CYS A 862 -19.44 -3.27 -0.21
CA CYS A 862 -20.73 -2.73 0.20
C CYS A 862 -21.23 -1.61 -0.71
N THR A 863 -20.39 -1.07 -1.58
CA THR A 863 -20.75 -0.12 -2.63
C THR A 863 -19.82 -0.31 -3.83
N GLY A 864 -20.37 -0.19 -5.04
CA GLY A 864 -19.56 -0.15 -6.26
C GLY A 864 -19.17 1.27 -6.65
N GLU A 865 -20.07 2.25 -6.47
CA GLU A 865 -19.94 3.59 -7.03
C GLU A 865 -20.60 4.73 -6.23
N HIS A 866 -21.55 4.45 -5.33
CA HIS A 866 -22.29 5.51 -4.61
C HIS A 866 -21.55 6.09 -3.40
N GLY A 867 -20.53 5.37 -2.92
CA GLY A 867 -19.73 5.75 -1.76
C GLY A 867 -20.35 5.27 -0.45
N ILE A 868 -19.80 5.74 0.66
CA ILE A 868 -20.21 5.35 2.00
C ILE A 868 -21.18 6.37 2.60
N GLY A 869 -20.85 7.65 2.47
CA GLY A 869 -21.65 8.76 2.97
C GLY A 869 -22.06 8.55 4.42
N MET A 870 -23.35 8.76 4.71
CA MET A 870 -23.94 8.46 6.01
C MET A 870 -24.54 7.04 6.08
N GLY A 871 -25.01 6.48 4.95
CA GLY A 871 -25.84 5.27 4.92
C GLY A 871 -25.07 3.97 5.12
N LYS A 872 -23.83 3.87 4.65
CA LYS A 872 -23.08 2.60 4.61
C LYS A 872 -21.91 2.48 5.60
N LYS A 873 -21.85 3.37 6.60
CA LYS A 873 -20.71 3.43 7.56
C LYS A 873 -20.49 2.11 8.32
N GLU A 874 -21.57 1.42 8.68
CA GLU A 874 -21.50 0.13 9.36
C GLU A 874 -20.92 -0.96 8.44
N PHE A 875 -21.35 -0.98 7.17
CA PHE A 875 -20.86 -1.93 6.19
C PHE A 875 -19.40 -1.68 5.81
N LEU A 876 -18.94 -0.43 5.75
CA LEU A 876 -17.51 -0.12 5.59
C LEU A 876 -16.67 -0.74 6.71
N LEU A 877 -17.16 -0.63 7.96
CA LEU A 877 -16.46 -1.22 9.10
C LEU A 877 -16.44 -2.74 9.04
N ARG A 878 -17.52 -3.36 8.54
CA ARG A 878 -17.58 -4.81 8.34
C ARG A 878 -16.69 -5.28 7.19
N GLU A 879 -16.63 -4.53 6.09
CA GLU A 879 -15.79 -4.82 4.92
C GLU A 879 -14.30 -4.73 5.23
N LEU A 880 -13.86 -3.66 5.89
CA LEU A 880 -12.43 -3.35 6.04
C LEU A 880 -11.87 -3.62 7.44
N GLY A 881 -12.73 -3.81 8.43
CA GLY A 881 -12.36 -3.99 9.83
C GLY A 881 -11.93 -2.69 10.53
N ASN A 882 -11.86 -2.76 11.86
CA ASN A 882 -11.52 -1.60 12.71
C ASN A 882 -10.14 -1.02 12.37
N ASP A 883 -9.11 -1.84 12.23
CA ASP A 883 -7.73 -1.36 12.02
C ASP A 883 -7.61 -0.54 10.73
N THR A 884 -8.25 -0.97 9.65
CA THR A 884 -8.22 -0.26 8.36
C THR A 884 -8.97 1.07 8.44
N VAL A 885 -10.18 1.06 9.03
CA VAL A 885 -10.97 2.29 9.23
C VAL A 885 -10.26 3.25 10.20
N ASP A 886 -9.54 2.73 11.19
CA ASP A 886 -8.76 3.53 12.13
C ASP A 886 -7.59 4.24 11.44
N VAL A 887 -6.96 3.62 10.43
CA VAL A 887 -5.97 4.31 9.59
C VAL A 887 -6.61 5.46 8.82
N MET A 888 -7.81 5.27 8.24
CA MET A 888 -8.53 6.36 7.57
C MET A 888 -8.84 7.50 8.54
N ARG A 889 -9.27 7.17 9.77
CA ARG A 889 -9.51 8.15 10.84
C ARG A 889 -8.24 8.89 11.25
N ASN A 890 -7.09 8.22 11.29
CA ASN A 890 -5.81 8.85 11.61
C ASN A 890 -5.37 9.82 10.51
N LEU A 891 -5.57 9.47 9.23
CA LEU A 891 -5.31 10.38 8.11
C LEU A 891 -6.22 11.62 8.17
N LYS A 892 -7.50 11.40 8.47
CA LYS A 892 -8.47 12.47 8.72
C LYS A 892 -8.03 13.38 9.86
N LEU A 893 -7.63 12.85 11.01
CA LEU A 893 -7.14 13.64 12.15
C LEU A 893 -5.85 14.42 11.82
N ALA A 894 -4.97 13.85 10.99
CA ALA A 894 -3.73 14.51 10.60
C ALA A 894 -3.97 15.73 9.69
N LEU A 895 -4.97 15.68 8.82
CA LEU A 895 -5.32 16.78 7.90
C LEU A 895 -6.37 17.74 8.48
N ASP A 896 -7.17 17.27 9.44
CA ASP A 896 -8.28 17.98 10.04
C ASP A 896 -8.41 17.65 11.54
N PRO A 897 -7.56 18.25 12.39
CA PRO A 897 -7.52 17.95 13.82
C PRO A 897 -8.76 18.43 14.59
N HIS A 898 -9.60 19.25 13.96
CA HIS A 898 -10.85 19.75 14.54
C HIS A 898 -12.09 19.05 13.99
N TRP A 899 -11.91 18.09 13.07
CA TRP A 899 -12.99 17.30 12.47
C TRP A 899 -14.05 18.18 11.79
N LEU A 900 -13.61 19.23 11.09
CA LEU A 900 -14.45 20.20 10.41
C LEU A 900 -14.87 19.79 9.00
N MET A 901 -14.06 19.03 8.27
CA MET A 901 -14.30 18.68 6.87
C MET A 901 -15.31 17.53 6.73
N ASN A 902 -16.49 17.83 6.20
CA ASN A 902 -17.60 16.91 6.00
C ASN A 902 -17.84 15.89 7.13
N PRO A 903 -18.05 16.32 8.39
CA PRO A 903 -18.14 15.39 9.51
C PRO A 903 -19.40 14.53 9.45
N GLY A 904 -19.25 13.28 9.91
CA GLY A 904 -20.33 12.29 10.00
C GLY A 904 -20.47 11.38 8.78
N LYS A 905 -19.58 11.52 7.78
CA LYS A 905 -19.53 10.72 6.55
C LYS A 905 -18.35 9.76 6.60
N ILE A 906 -18.47 8.63 5.90
CA ILE A 906 -17.54 7.49 5.85
C ILE A 906 -17.40 6.77 7.20
N PHE A 907 -17.07 7.48 8.28
CA PHE A 907 -16.96 6.96 9.64
C PHE A 907 -17.18 8.07 10.68
N ASP A 908 -17.49 7.66 11.92
CA ASP A 908 -17.66 8.59 13.04
C ASP A 908 -16.33 8.88 13.78
N PHE A 909 -16.33 9.95 14.57
CA PHE A 909 -15.16 10.47 15.31
C PHE A 909 -14.54 9.46 16.30
N LYS A 910 -15.35 8.61 16.94
CA LYS A 910 -14.89 7.49 17.77
C LYS A 910 -15.60 6.21 17.37
N ILE A 911 -14.95 5.07 17.60
CA ILE A 911 -15.52 3.73 17.44
C ILE A 911 -16.71 3.60 18.41
N ARG A 912 -17.92 3.39 17.89
CA ARG A 912 -18.95 2.71 18.69
C ARG A 912 -18.57 1.24 18.67
N HIS A 913 -18.08 0.69 19.79
CA HIS A 913 -17.90 -0.75 19.90
C HIS A 913 -19.28 -1.39 19.69
N ILE A 914 -19.50 -1.96 18.49
CA ILE A 914 -20.62 -2.86 18.27
C ILE A 914 -20.20 -4.16 18.96
N PRO A 915 -20.85 -4.55 20.07
CA PRO A 915 -20.41 -5.71 20.82
C PRO A 915 -20.59 -6.98 19.97
N LEU A 916 -19.60 -7.87 20.00
CA LEU A 916 -19.52 -9.09 19.16
C LEU A 916 -20.79 -9.95 19.12
N HIS A 917 -21.65 -9.88 20.15
CA HIS A 917 -22.91 -10.63 20.21
C HIS A 917 -24.02 -10.09 19.29
N LYS A 918 -23.78 -8.99 18.56
CA LYS A 918 -24.67 -8.49 17.51
C LYS A 918 -24.16 -8.79 16.09
N ILE A 919 -22.95 -9.34 15.96
CA ILE A 919 -22.27 -9.63 14.68
C ILE A 919 -22.19 -11.16 14.41
N LEU A 920 -22.54 -11.98 15.41
CA LEU A 920 -22.79 -13.42 15.29
C LEU A 920 -24.25 -13.69 15.66
#